data_AF-A0A9P1G942-F1
#
_entry.id   AF-A0A9P1G942-F1
#
_cell.length_a   1.000
_cell.length_b   1.000
_cell.length_c   1.000
_cell.angle_alpha   90.00
_cell.angle_beta   90.00
_cell.angle_gamma   90.00
#
_symmetry.space_group_name_H-M   'P 1'
#
loop_
_entity.id
_entity.type
_entity.pdbx_description
1 polymer ?
#
loop_
_entity_poly.entity_id
_entity_poly.type
_entity_poly.pdbx_seq_one_letter_code
_entity_poly.pdbx_strand_id
1 'polypeptide(L)'
;MLALLLFHVVSAYCFGCHFRISRQLCRLPDPTWRPLVVRNLSNPSVLAVDEQHRRLFVADQTTNKIWWYQLQVAEPSKFLITDGVQRLAASNILAKGLAVSQAGDLFIAGRVLAAGGRSAIYKQEAAAFESGDSLSPKRLWTAGDGSWLPTMLETGLPSMSEPMSPSTPELFQPGAVAVDMFTVYWGNLIKSNVSAALASAPATVPMPRPGGAIPKVKAGAHALANSFESVTGLAMTSAGMFFAGRPKEGLPGVFALPNRDVTAGCSEDDHCVRRVAQVGNALSLCWDGDSTLFIADGGRGAVVALPSATASQHDVEKVADARGVRGLAMLSVPYSGTQAVALSMVVTLMVCIANLLGSRMLPSKLSSGLATIKRATPDDRRSLVAVTYGTGSFTGFLPLGAIGICILAMATAGCSATGELWRSPEPGGAVLALGNAWNAAAAATGELLGCKVSHIIAVGSHRNFTAISALLTKHGQHEIDHKFFRMSDWLRPDEQLDLRVELSEALQALQSAVQPKSTAENRLVLLHCDQGHNRSPTLALTFFLHNGHTLRQAYGRLLEVRPDVDPLPPYRRGLCALEAELYGEPCTISEEDYFGKHITELMSLPNLDELSSSCHESFRPMPVDLDESEEDPDFDASETFGQAITVRRFSIATLIAELADAAKKKR
;
A
#
# COMPACT_ATOMS: atom_id res chain seq x y z
N MET A 1 7.38 1.31 13.09
CA MET A 1 8.07 2.25 14.00
C MET A 1 7.08 3.34 14.39
N LEU A 2 6.71 3.45 15.67
CA LEU A 2 5.61 4.29 16.16
C LEU A 2 6.12 5.72 16.44
N ALA A 3 5.58 6.74 15.78
CA ALA A 3 5.85 8.14 16.10
C ALA A 3 4.53 8.85 16.46
N LEU A 4 4.32 9.10 17.75
CA LEU A 4 3.15 9.78 18.28
C LEU A 4 3.32 11.31 18.19
N LEU A 5 2.43 11.96 17.46
CA LEU A 5 2.50 13.40 17.17
C LEU A 5 1.57 14.20 18.10
N LEU A 6 2.12 15.17 18.83
CA LEU A 6 1.35 16.17 19.57
C LEU A 6 1.80 17.60 19.25
N PHE A 7 0.84 18.50 19.15
CA PHE A 7 1.03 19.95 19.14
C PHE A 7 0.76 20.51 20.54
N HIS A 8 1.71 21.23 21.13
CA HIS A 8 1.50 21.97 22.38
C HIS A 8 1.74 23.47 22.10
N VAL A 9 0.71 24.31 22.26
CA VAL A 9 0.85 25.77 22.27
C VAL A 9 1.15 26.19 23.71
N VAL A 10 2.39 26.56 24.00
CA VAL A 10 2.77 27.22 25.26
C VAL A 10 2.80 28.72 25.00
N SER A 11 1.86 29.46 25.58
CA SER A 11 1.94 30.91 25.69
C SER A 11 2.74 31.24 26.95
N ALA A 12 3.96 31.78 26.78
CA ALA A 12 4.75 32.31 27.89
C ALA A 12 5.43 33.62 27.48
N TYR A 13 5.12 34.68 28.23
CA TYR A 13 5.77 35.98 28.23
C TYR A 13 7.08 35.94 29.06
N CYS A 14 8.15 36.56 28.52
CA CYS A 14 9.40 37.03 29.18
C CYS A 14 10.29 35.97 29.90
N PHE A 15 11.62 35.97 29.93
CA PHE A 15 12.69 36.98 29.83
C PHE A 15 13.93 36.34 29.15
N GLY A 16 14.80 37.17 28.57
CA GLY A 16 15.94 36.73 27.75
C GLY A 16 17.03 35.93 28.46
N CYS A 17 17.43 34.82 27.84
CA CYS A 17 18.74 34.17 27.98
C CYS A 17 19.10 33.51 26.64
N HIS A 18 20.30 33.80 26.15
CA HIS A 18 20.91 33.15 24.97
C HIS A 18 21.06 31.64 25.21
N PHE A 19 20.14 30.83 24.67
CA PHE A 19 20.30 29.37 24.63
C PHE A 19 21.00 28.95 23.33
N ARG A 20 22.23 28.41 23.46
CA ARG A 20 22.86 27.59 22.42
C ARG A 20 21.96 26.38 22.17
N ILE A 21 21.64 26.13 20.90
CA ILE A 21 20.83 25.00 20.44
C ILE A 21 21.56 23.70 20.82
N SER A 22 21.15 23.05 21.90
CA SER A 22 21.43 21.64 22.09
C SER A 22 20.56 20.87 21.10
N ARG A 23 21.20 20.18 20.15
CA ARG A 23 20.52 19.19 19.31
C ARG A 23 20.06 18.07 20.24
N GLN A 24 18.76 18.00 20.51
CA GLN A 24 18.20 16.93 21.34
C GLN A 24 18.08 15.65 20.51
N LEU A 25 18.89 14.67 20.91
CA LEU A 25 18.88 13.28 20.45
C LEU A 25 17.77 12.48 21.13
N CYS A 26 17.31 11.42 20.50
CA CYS A 26 16.44 10.36 20.99
C CYS A 26 16.95 8.98 20.51
N ARG A 27 16.47 7.89 21.09
CA ARG A 27 16.61 6.53 20.58
C ARG A 27 15.23 5.92 20.84
N LEU A 28 14.60 5.29 19.84
CA LEU A 28 13.33 4.59 20.06
C LEU A 28 13.61 3.21 20.68
N PRO A 29 12.72 2.64 21.51
CA PRO A 29 11.39 3.14 21.89
C PRO A 29 11.44 4.08 23.11
N ASP A 30 11.16 5.36 22.91
CA ASP A 30 11.06 6.36 23.97
C ASP A 30 9.67 7.00 23.89
N PRO A 31 8.81 6.88 24.92
CA PRO A 31 7.50 7.54 24.95
C PRO A 31 7.60 9.06 25.14
N THR A 32 8.82 9.62 25.20
CA THR A 32 9.05 11.05 25.30
C THR A 32 8.51 11.79 24.09
N TRP A 33 7.56 12.68 24.36
CA TRP A 33 7.00 13.61 23.39
C TRP A 33 8.05 14.57 22.85
N ARG A 34 8.13 14.67 21.51
CA ARG A 34 9.05 15.59 20.84
C ARG A 34 8.29 16.54 19.91
N PRO A 35 8.57 17.84 19.98
CA PRO A 35 7.86 18.80 19.18
C PRO A 35 8.39 18.74 17.74
N LEU A 36 7.51 18.37 16.81
CA LEU A 36 7.87 18.25 15.39
C LEU A 36 7.74 19.59 14.64
N VAL A 37 6.76 20.40 15.03
CA VAL A 37 6.48 21.73 14.48
C VAL A 37 6.17 22.67 15.65
N VAL A 38 7.01 23.68 15.85
CA VAL A 38 6.96 24.54 17.06
C VAL A 38 6.46 25.96 16.76
N ARG A 39 6.41 26.35 15.48
CA ARG A 39 6.19 27.74 15.08
C ARG A 39 5.05 27.85 14.07
N ASN A 40 4.46 29.04 13.98
CA ASN A 40 3.51 29.44 12.94
C ASN A 40 2.21 28.62 12.87
N LEU A 41 1.82 28.01 14.00
CA LEU A 41 0.50 27.42 14.19
C LEU A 41 -0.14 28.08 15.41
N SER A 42 -1.36 28.57 15.25
CA SER A 42 -2.09 29.25 16.31
C SER A 42 -3.00 28.31 17.07
N ASN A 43 -3.79 27.49 16.36
CA ASN A 43 -4.71 26.52 16.97
C ASN A 43 -4.82 25.25 16.10
N PRO A 44 -3.78 24.39 16.11
CA PRO A 44 -3.81 23.14 15.37
C PRO A 44 -4.88 22.21 15.95
N SER A 45 -5.82 21.78 15.11
CA SER A 45 -6.97 20.99 15.58
C SER A 45 -7.01 19.56 15.05
N VAL A 46 -6.55 19.36 13.82
CA VAL A 46 -6.63 18.07 13.11
C VAL A 46 -5.36 17.91 12.29
N LEU A 47 -4.89 16.68 12.16
CA LEU A 47 -3.71 16.34 11.38
C LEU A 47 -3.96 15.05 10.59
N ALA A 48 -3.20 14.86 9.52
CA ALA A 48 -3.16 13.62 8.75
C ALA A 48 -1.76 13.44 8.15
N VAL A 49 -1.36 12.19 7.93
CA VAL A 49 -0.06 11.85 7.36
C VAL A 49 -0.25 11.16 6.03
N ASP A 50 0.53 11.58 5.04
CA ASP A 50 0.73 10.87 3.78
C ASP A 50 2.02 10.07 3.89
N GLU A 51 1.88 8.75 4.06
CA GLU A 51 3.02 7.86 4.27
C GLU A 51 3.88 7.73 3.00
N GLN A 52 3.26 7.73 1.82
CA GLN A 52 3.93 7.53 0.54
C GLN A 52 4.85 8.72 0.19
N HIS A 53 4.33 9.94 0.33
CA HIS A 53 5.09 11.16 0.01
C HIS A 53 5.75 11.78 1.25
N ARG A 54 5.57 11.15 2.42
CA ARG A 54 6.08 11.62 3.72
C ARG A 54 5.66 13.06 4.00
N ARG A 55 4.37 13.37 3.90
CA ARG A 55 3.83 14.72 4.18
C ARG A 55 3.00 14.70 5.46
N LEU A 56 3.18 15.71 6.31
CA LEU A 56 2.32 15.95 7.47
C LEU A 56 1.40 17.12 7.17
N PHE A 57 0.09 16.87 7.15
CA PHE A 57 -0.95 17.89 7.03
C PHE A 57 -1.46 18.32 8.40
N VAL A 58 -1.66 19.62 8.59
CA VAL A 58 -2.10 20.22 9.86
C VAL A 58 -3.13 21.31 9.58
N ALA A 59 -4.36 21.12 10.05
CA ALA A 59 -5.41 22.14 10.01
C ALA A 59 -5.29 23.08 11.22
N ASP A 60 -5.21 24.39 10.95
CA ASP A 60 -5.24 25.44 11.96
C ASP A 60 -6.55 26.24 11.87
N GLN A 61 -7.37 26.13 12.92
CA GLN A 61 -8.71 26.73 12.94
C GLN A 61 -8.69 28.25 13.09
N THR A 62 -7.63 28.83 13.67
CA THR A 62 -7.56 30.28 13.84
C THR A 62 -7.25 30.95 12.50
N THR A 63 -6.35 30.34 11.72
CA THR A 63 -5.96 30.88 10.40
C THR A 63 -6.83 30.36 9.26
N ASN A 64 -7.69 29.37 9.50
CA ASN A 64 -8.54 28.71 8.51
C ASN A 64 -7.75 28.19 7.31
N LYS A 65 -6.56 27.64 7.61
CA LYS A 65 -5.62 27.10 6.64
C LYS A 65 -5.25 25.68 7.01
N ILE A 66 -4.99 24.89 5.99
CA ILE A 66 -4.34 23.59 6.13
C ILE A 66 -2.92 23.75 5.64
N TRP A 67 -1.98 23.53 6.54
CA TRP A 67 -0.55 23.55 6.25
C TRP A 67 -0.05 22.14 6.01
N TRP A 68 1.05 22.00 5.25
CA TRP A 68 1.77 20.76 5.15
C TRP A 68 3.28 20.96 5.29
N TYR A 69 3.95 19.92 5.77
CA TYR A 69 5.38 19.87 6.03
C TYR A 69 5.96 18.59 5.42
N GLN A 70 7.17 18.68 4.88
CA GLN A 70 7.88 17.48 4.41
C GLN A 70 8.49 16.78 5.63
N LEU A 71 8.15 15.51 5.81
CA LEU A 71 8.73 14.65 6.82
C LEU A 71 10.02 14.03 6.29
N GLN A 72 11.03 14.00 7.14
CA GLN A 72 12.31 13.34 6.89
C GLN A 72 12.64 12.47 8.09
N VAL A 73 13.26 11.33 7.82
CA VAL A 73 13.82 10.48 8.87
C VAL A 73 15.32 10.71 8.84
N ALA A 74 15.85 11.43 9.83
CA ALA A 74 17.25 11.75 9.93
C ALA A 74 18.06 10.46 10.16
N GLU A 75 19.03 10.20 9.29
CA GLU A 75 20.01 9.13 9.51
C GLU A 75 21.27 9.71 10.18
N PRO A 76 21.95 8.96 11.08
CA PRO A 76 21.68 7.58 11.51
C PRO A 76 20.64 7.46 12.63
N SER A 77 20.22 8.56 13.24
CA SER A 77 19.46 8.56 14.51
C SER A 77 18.01 8.12 14.41
N LYS A 78 17.51 7.95 13.18
CA LYS A 78 16.12 7.61 12.84
C LYS A 78 15.08 8.58 13.44
N PHE A 79 15.44 9.86 13.65
CA PHE A 79 14.45 10.85 14.08
C PHE A 79 13.53 11.25 12.96
N LEU A 80 12.25 11.28 13.27
CA LEU A 80 11.29 12.01 12.47
C LEU A 80 11.50 13.52 12.70
N ILE A 81 11.87 14.23 11.64
CA ILE A 81 11.99 15.69 11.61
C ILE A 81 11.12 16.24 10.47
N THR A 82 10.80 17.52 10.51
CA THR A 82 10.28 18.24 9.35
C THR A 82 11.40 19.04 8.69
N ASP A 83 11.22 19.39 7.42
CA ASP A 83 12.08 20.36 6.74
C ASP A 83 11.92 21.79 7.27
N GLY A 84 10.98 22.02 8.19
CA GLY A 84 10.69 23.32 8.79
C GLY A 84 9.98 24.30 7.84
N VAL A 85 9.70 23.91 6.59
CA VAL A 85 9.07 24.77 5.59
C VAL A 85 7.57 24.55 5.61
N GLN A 86 6.86 25.57 6.09
CA GLN A 86 5.41 25.60 6.10
C GLN A 86 4.87 25.86 4.69
N ARG A 87 4.16 24.88 4.12
CA ARG A 87 3.53 24.99 2.79
C ARG A 87 2.01 24.98 2.93
N LEU A 88 1.32 25.72 2.07
CA LEU A 88 -0.14 25.82 2.11
C LEU A 88 -0.75 24.67 1.30
N ALA A 89 -1.59 23.85 1.92
CA ALA A 89 -2.34 22.78 1.25
C ALA A 89 -3.73 23.28 0.81
N ALA A 90 -4.41 24.04 1.67
CA ALA A 90 -5.70 24.65 1.38
C ALA A 90 -5.91 25.88 2.27
N SER A 91 -6.74 26.82 1.79
CA SER A 91 -7.05 28.05 2.52
C SER A 91 -8.56 28.31 2.58
N ASN A 92 -8.96 29.25 3.46
CA ASN A 92 -10.35 29.65 3.66
C ASN A 92 -11.28 28.48 4.01
N ILE A 93 -10.76 27.49 4.74
CA ILE A 93 -11.49 26.28 5.11
C ILE A 93 -11.40 26.02 6.62
N LEU A 94 -12.56 25.87 7.24
CA LEU A 94 -12.67 25.40 8.62
C LEU A 94 -12.72 23.87 8.58
N ALA A 95 -11.54 23.24 8.60
CA ALA A 95 -11.41 21.79 8.59
C ALA A 95 -11.69 21.19 9.98
N LYS A 96 -12.46 20.11 9.99
CA LYS A 96 -12.86 19.33 11.17
C LYS A 96 -12.41 17.87 11.11
N GLY A 97 -12.05 17.38 9.93
CA GLY A 97 -11.39 16.10 9.71
C GLY A 97 -10.45 16.16 8.51
N LEU A 98 -9.36 15.40 8.58
CA LEU A 98 -8.42 15.18 7.49
C LEU A 98 -8.15 13.69 7.34
N ALA A 99 -8.04 13.21 6.11
CA ALA A 99 -7.54 11.87 5.80
C ALA A 99 -6.76 11.92 4.48
N VAL A 100 -5.78 11.04 4.32
CA VAL A 100 -5.00 10.93 3.07
C VAL A 100 -5.25 9.56 2.48
N SER A 101 -5.52 9.51 1.17
CA SER A 101 -5.60 8.24 0.45
C SER A 101 -4.20 7.66 0.20
N GLN A 102 -4.15 6.39 -0.21
CA GLN A 102 -2.89 5.76 -0.64
C GLN A 102 -2.25 6.48 -1.83
N ALA A 103 -3.03 7.16 -2.68
CA ALA A 103 -2.50 7.95 -3.78
C ALA A 103 -1.90 9.31 -3.34
N GLY A 104 -2.00 9.66 -2.05
CA GLY A 104 -1.58 10.95 -1.52
C GLY A 104 -2.62 12.06 -1.67
N ASP A 105 -3.86 11.75 -2.03
CA ASP A 105 -4.93 12.74 -2.11
C ASP A 105 -5.41 13.10 -0.70
N LEU A 106 -5.56 14.40 -0.42
CA LEU A 106 -6.05 14.89 0.86
C LEU A 106 -7.57 15.07 0.83
N PHE A 107 -8.26 14.35 1.71
CA PHE A 107 -9.70 14.49 1.96
C PHE A 107 -9.92 15.37 3.18
N ILE A 108 -10.83 16.33 3.05
CA ILE A 108 -11.10 17.34 4.07
C ILE A 108 -12.59 17.34 4.38
N ALA A 109 -12.94 17.03 5.63
CA ALA A 109 -14.28 17.24 6.17
C ALA A 109 -14.33 18.63 6.82
N GLY A 110 -15.24 19.49 6.37
CA GLY A 110 -15.34 20.84 6.93
C GLY A 110 -16.27 21.76 6.17
N ARG A 111 -15.96 23.07 6.23
CA ARG A 111 -16.74 24.13 5.57
C ARG A 111 -15.80 25.23 5.04
N VAL A 112 -15.97 25.61 3.78
CA VAL A 112 -15.32 26.79 3.21
C VAL A 112 -15.97 28.07 3.77
N LEU A 113 -15.17 29.08 4.11
CA LEU A 113 -15.61 30.32 4.75
C LEU A 113 -16.06 31.41 3.77
N ALA A 114 -15.99 31.18 2.47
CA ALA A 114 -16.57 32.07 1.46
C ALA A 114 -18.09 32.23 1.67
N ALA A 115 -18.66 33.34 1.18
CA ALA A 115 -20.09 33.60 1.26
C ALA A 115 -20.89 32.43 0.66
N GLY A 116 -21.84 31.88 1.43
CA GLY A 116 -22.63 30.72 1.02
C GLY A 116 -21.91 29.36 1.12
N GLY A 117 -20.69 29.31 1.68
CA GLY A 117 -19.95 28.08 1.90
C GLY A 117 -20.76 27.08 2.74
N ARG A 118 -20.89 25.84 2.24
CA ARG A 118 -21.61 24.75 2.89
C ARG A 118 -20.65 23.75 3.51
N SER A 119 -21.14 23.01 4.49
CA SER A 119 -20.47 21.82 5.00
C SER A 119 -20.38 20.77 3.89
N ALA A 120 -19.18 20.23 3.69
CA ALA A 120 -18.89 19.30 2.60
C ALA A 120 -17.66 18.45 2.90
N ILE A 121 -17.50 17.37 2.12
CA ILE A 121 -16.25 16.66 1.94
C ILE A 121 -15.56 17.25 0.71
N TYR A 122 -14.32 17.69 0.88
CA TYR A 122 -13.47 18.21 -0.18
C TYR A 122 -12.31 17.25 -0.45
N LYS A 123 -11.72 17.33 -1.64
CA LYS A 123 -10.55 16.56 -2.07
C LYS A 123 -9.54 17.50 -2.72
N GLN A 124 -8.29 17.42 -2.28
CA GLN A 124 -7.14 18.02 -2.95
C GLN A 124 -6.30 16.89 -3.54
N GLU A 125 -6.05 16.94 -4.85
CA GLU A 125 -5.28 15.90 -5.53
C GLU A 125 -3.79 15.98 -5.18
N ALA A 126 -3.13 14.82 -5.08
CA ALA A 126 -1.72 14.73 -4.71
C ALA A 126 -0.80 15.60 -5.60
N ALA A 127 -1.05 15.61 -6.91
CA ALA A 127 -0.28 16.35 -7.91
C ALA A 127 -0.36 17.88 -7.73
N ALA A 128 -1.42 18.39 -7.10
CA ALA A 128 -1.57 19.81 -6.86
C ALA A 128 -0.55 20.34 -5.82
N PHE A 129 -0.07 19.47 -4.92
CA PHE A 129 0.94 19.84 -3.93
C PHE A 129 2.33 19.99 -4.53
N GLU A 130 2.60 19.30 -5.65
CA GLU A 130 3.89 19.34 -6.34
C GLU A 130 3.99 20.54 -7.28
N SER A 131 2.91 20.83 -8.00
CA SER A 131 2.82 22.00 -8.89
C SER A 131 2.71 23.31 -8.13
N GLY A 132 2.12 23.31 -6.93
CA GLY A 132 1.79 24.54 -6.19
C GLY A 132 0.64 25.34 -6.82
N ASP A 133 -0.01 24.80 -7.85
CA ASP A 133 -0.93 25.54 -8.73
C ASP A 133 -2.37 25.60 -8.21
N SER A 134 -2.74 24.82 -7.19
CA SER A 134 -4.11 24.88 -6.64
C SER A 134 -4.17 24.69 -5.13
N LEU A 135 -4.64 25.74 -4.46
CA LEU A 135 -4.95 25.79 -3.02
C LEU A 135 -6.46 25.64 -2.74
N SER A 136 -7.23 25.32 -3.78
CA SER A 136 -8.69 25.29 -3.77
C SER A 136 -9.16 23.84 -3.87
N PRO A 137 -9.45 23.18 -2.74
CA PRO A 137 -9.82 21.78 -2.75
C PRO A 137 -11.18 21.58 -3.42
N LYS A 138 -11.25 20.58 -4.30
CA LYS A 138 -12.43 20.23 -5.07
C LYS A 138 -13.52 19.72 -4.15
N ARG A 139 -14.73 20.28 -4.26
CA ARG A 139 -15.88 19.81 -3.49
C ARG A 139 -16.36 18.46 -4.02
N LEU A 140 -16.35 17.42 -3.18
CA LEU A 140 -16.86 16.10 -3.54
C LEU A 140 -18.33 15.95 -3.15
N TRP A 141 -18.62 16.01 -1.86
CA TRP A 141 -19.96 15.76 -1.32
C TRP A 141 -20.44 16.96 -0.51
N THR A 142 -21.67 17.42 -0.73
CA THR A 142 -22.22 18.59 -0.03
C THR A 142 -23.42 18.22 0.82
N ALA A 143 -23.65 18.92 1.93
CA ALA A 143 -24.89 18.76 2.68
C ALA A 143 -26.09 19.25 1.84
N GLY A 144 -27.15 18.45 1.74
CA GLY A 144 -28.38 18.86 1.05
C GLY A 144 -29.43 17.76 0.93
N ASP A 145 -30.34 17.91 -0.02
CA ASP A 145 -31.56 17.10 -0.18
C ASP A 145 -31.42 15.97 -1.21
N GLY A 146 -30.21 15.73 -1.74
CA GLY A 146 -29.99 14.81 -2.86
C GLY A 146 -29.87 15.52 -4.21
N SER A 147 -30.11 16.84 -4.28
CA SER A 147 -29.91 17.62 -5.50
C SER A 147 -28.43 17.76 -5.88
N TRP A 148 -28.16 17.96 -7.17
CA TRP A 148 -26.84 18.32 -7.64
C TRP A 148 -26.69 19.83 -7.56
N LEU A 149 -25.65 20.29 -6.86
CA LEU A 149 -25.40 21.71 -6.67
C LEU A 149 -24.27 22.14 -7.61
N PRO A 150 -24.45 23.23 -8.38
CA PRO A 150 -23.35 23.81 -9.12
C PRO A 150 -22.27 24.27 -8.14
N THR A 151 -21.01 24.06 -8.53
CA THR A 151 -19.91 24.66 -7.78
C THR A 151 -19.98 26.17 -7.99
N MET A 152 -19.91 26.94 -6.92
CA MET A 152 -20.02 28.40 -6.99
C MET A 152 -18.61 28.98 -7.05
N LEU A 153 -18.35 29.86 -8.01
CA LEU A 153 -17.14 30.67 -8.09
C LEU A 153 -17.05 31.61 -6.88
N GLU A 154 -15.86 32.16 -6.61
CA GLU A 154 -15.66 33.16 -5.55
C GLU A 154 -16.57 34.40 -5.72
N THR A 155 -16.98 34.69 -6.95
CA THR A 155 -17.94 35.76 -7.29
C THR A 155 -19.38 35.46 -6.88
N GLY A 156 -19.67 34.25 -6.39
CA GLY A 156 -21.02 33.80 -6.08
C GLY A 156 -21.86 33.42 -7.30
N LEU A 157 -21.25 33.30 -8.48
CA LEU A 157 -21.89 32.76 -9.69
C LEU A 157 -21.63 31.25 -9.81
N PRO A 158 -22.57 30.46 -10.37
CA PRO A 158 -22.32 29.06 -10.65
C PRO A 158 -21.21 28.91 -11.70
N SER A 159 -20.21 28.11 -11.36
CA SER A 159 -19.16 27.65 -12.26
C SER A 159 -19.76 26.69 -13.28
N MET A 160 -19.67 27.06 -14.55
CA MET A 160 -20.10 26.22 -15.67
C MET A 160 -19.06 25.16 -16.04
N SER A 161 -17.81 25.35 -15.62
CA SER A 161 -16.68 24.47 -15.96
C SER A 161 -16.38 23.43 -14.89
N GLU A 162 -16.79 23.67 -13.64
CA GLU A 162 -16.56 22.71 -12.56
C GLU A 162 -17.71 21.71 -12.47
N PRO A 163 -17.39 20.41 -12.23
CA PRO A 163 -18.42 19.40 -12.07
C PRO A 163 -19.32 19.77 -10.87
N MET A 164 -20.63 19.57 -11.05
CA MET A 164 -21.60 19.70 -9.97
C MET A 164 -21.25 18.73 -8.84
N SER A 165 -21.40 19.17 -7.59
CA SER A 165 -21.24 18.30 -6.43
C SER A 165 -22.60 17.72 -6.05
N PRO A 166 -22.71 16.39 -5.89
CA PRO A 166 -23.92 15.79 -5.34
C PRO A 166 -24.12 16.27 -3.91
N SER A 167 -25.34 16.68 -3.60
CA SER A 167 -25.76 16.86 -2.22
C SER A 167 -26.37 15.57 -1.67
N THR A 168 -26.27 15.39 -0.36
CA THR A 168 -26.78 14.19 0.33
C THR A 168 -27.32 14.59 1.70
N PRO A 169 -28.49 14.06 2.11
CA PRO A 169 -29.01 14.29 3.47
C PRO A 169 -28.15 13.61 4.53
N GLU A 170 -27.40 12.56 4.16
CA GLU A 170 -26.50 11.84 5.05
C GLU A 170 -25.28 12.68 5.51
N LEU A 171 -24.99 13.83 4.88
CA LEU A 171 -23.91 14.74 5.27
C LEU A 171 -24.43 15.96 6.03
N PHE A 172 -24.00 16.14 7.27
CA PHE A 172 -24.34 17.32 8.07
C PHE A 172 -23.21 17.65 9.05
N GLN A 173 -22.55 18.80 8.86
CA GLN A 173 -21.38 19.20 9.67
C GLN A 173 -20.36 18.06 9.85
N PRO A 174 -19.75 17.59 8.75
CA PRO A 174 -18.85 16.45 8.81
C PRO A 174 -17.63 16.80 9.66
N GLY A 175 -17.24 15.86 10.51
CA GLY A 175 -16.13 15.92 11.45
C GLY A 175 -15.05 14.95 11.03
N ALA A 176 -14.95 13.81 11.72
CA ALA A 176 -14.00 12.76 11.37
C ALA A 176 -14.19 12.30 9.93
N VAL A 177 -13.08 12.02 9.24
CA VAL A 177 -13.08 11.45 7.89
C VAL A 177 -12.04 10.36 7.84
N ALA A 178 -12.36 9.28 7.14
CA ALA A 178 -11.43 8.22 6.79
C ALA A 178 -11.64 7.87 5.31
N VAL A 179 -10.60 7.36 4.66
CA VAL A 179 -10.65 7.03 3.25
C VAL A 179 -9.97 5.70 3.00
N ASP A 180 -10.57 4.90 2.12
CA ASP A 180 -9.92 3.73 1.55
C ASP A 180 -9.72 3.93 0.04
N MET A 181 -9.35 2.88 -0.70
CA MET A 181 -9.05 2.99 -2.13
C MET A 181 -10.23 3.49 -2.98
N PHE A 182 -11.48 3.33 -2.54
CA PHE A 182 -12.67 3.61 -3.37
C PHE A 182 -13.76 4.41 -2.66
N THR A 183 -13.72 4.48 -1.34
CA THR A 183 -14.81 4.98 -0.50
C THR A 183 -14.25 5.98 0.50
N VAL A 184 -14.96 7.08 0.65
CA VAL A 184 -14.76 8.04 1.75
C VAL A 184 -15.84 7.78 2.81
N TYR A 185 -15.42 7.75 4.07
CA TYR A 185 -16.26 7.59 5.24
C TYR A 185 -16.19 8.86 6.06
N TRP A 186 -17.31 9.33 6.60
CA TRP A 186 -17.31 10.48 7.49
C TRP A 186 -18.30 10.32 8.63
N GLY A 187 -17.91 10.91 9.76
CA GLY A 187 -18.73 11.08 10.94
C GLY A 187 -19.29 12.49 10.98
N ASN A 188 -20.57 12.65 11.30
CA ASN A 188 -21.17 13.96 11.50
C ASN A 188 -20.98 14.40 12.97
N LEU A 189 -20.57 15.65 13.19
CA LEU A 189 -20.35 16.18 14.55
C LEU A 189 -21.64 16.45 15.31
N ILE A 190 -22.75 16.64 14.58
CA ILE A 190 -24.08 16.82 15.12
C ILE A 190 -25.03 16.03 14.23
N LYS A 191 -25.82 15.14 14.82
CA LYS A 191 -26.87 14.44 14.08
C LYS A 191 -28.08 15.36 13.91
N SER A 192 -28.49 15.60 12.66
CA SER A 192 -29.83 16.10 12.34
C SER A 192 -30.83 14.95 12.23
N ASN A 193 -32.14 15.24 12.26
CA ASN A 193 -33.19 14.22 12.10
C ASN A 193 -33.10 13.44 10.78
N VAL A 194 -32.44 14.01 9.76
CA VAL A 194 -32.35 13.45 8.40
C VAL A 194 -30.96 12.93 8.05
N SER A 195 -29.94 13.27 8.83
CA SER A 195 -28.56 12.88 8.55
C SER A 195 -28.17 11.63 9.31
N ALA A 196 -27.32 10.82 8.68
CA ALA A 196 -26.66 9.73 9.38
C ALA A 196 -25.70 10.27 10.44
N ALA A 197 -25.35 9.47 11.44
CA ALA A 197 -24.24 9.83 12.31
C ALA A 197 -22.90 9.43 11.67
N LEU A 198 -22.89 8.29 10.97
CA LEU A 198 -21.78 7.75 10.21
C LEU A 198 -22.27 7.42 8.80
N ALA A 199 -21.56 7.87 7.78
CA ALA A 199 -21.92 7.64 6.39
C ALA A 199 -20.70 7.32 5.54
N SER A 200 -20.95 6.74 4.37
CA SER A 200 -19.96 6.47 3.34
C SER A 200 -20.45 6.91 1.96
N ALA A 201 -19.52 7.21 1.06
CA ALA A 201 -19.80 7.42 -0.34
C ALA A 201 -18.56 7.14 -1.20
N PRO A 202 -18.70 6.96 -2.52
CA PRO A 202 -17.55 6.85 -3.41
C PRO A 202 -16.57 8.01 -3.26
N ALA A 203 -15.27 7.71 -3.20
CA ALA A 203 -14.19 8.71 -3.18
C ALA A 203 -14.09 9.49 -4.50
N THR A 204 -14.69 8.96 -5.57
CA THR A 204 -14.86 9.63 -6.87
C THR A 204 -16.34 9.81 -7.16
N VAL A 205 -16.76 11.05 -7.37
CA VAL A 205 -18.14 11.38 -7.75
C VAL A 205 -18.37 10.95 -9.20
N PRO A 206 -19.36 10.09 -9.49
CA PRO A 206 -19.69 9.72 -10.86
C PRO A 206 -20.19 10.96 -11.62
N MET A 207 -19.66 11.21 -12.82
CA MET A 207 -20.16 12.32 -13.63
C MET A 207 -21.61 12.05 -14.09
N PRO A 208 -22.51 13.05 -14.04
CA PRO A 208 -23.81 12.94 -14.69
C PRO A 208 -23.62 12.62 -16.17
N ARG A 209 -24.38 11.67 -16.72
CA ARG A 209 -24.31 11.37 -18.15
C ARG A 209 -24.73 12.60 -18.96
N PRO A 210 -23.96 13.03 -19.97
CA PRO A 210 -24.35 14.16 -20.83
C PRO A 210 -25.73 13.93 -21.44
N GLY A 211 -26.66 14.86 -21.23
CA GLY A 211 -28.04 14.77 -21.75
C GLY A 211 -28.95 13.76 -21.04
N GLY A 212 -28.47 13.05 -20.02
CA GLY A 212 -29.30 12.18 -19.19
C GLY A 212 -30.06 12.99 -18.15
N ALA A 213 -31.32 12.63 -17.90
CA ALA A 213 -32.03 13.11 -16.72
C ALA A 213 -31.15 12.81 -15.48
N ILE A 214 -30.97 13.81 -14.63
CA ILE A 214 -30.24 13.67 -13.37
C ILE A 214 -30.79 12.42 -12.67
N PRO A 215 -29.96 11.39 -12.41
CA PRO A 215 -30.45 10.17 -11.79
C PRO A 215 -31.17 10.53 -10.49
N LYS A 216 -32.46 10.17 -10.40
CA LYS A 216 -33.23 10.30 -9.14
C LYS A 216 -32.74 9.34 -8.05
N VAL A 217 -31.78 8.48 -8.37
CA VAL A 217 -31.16 7.54 -7.43
C VAL A 217 -30.30 8.35 -6.47
N LYS A 218 -30.43 8.08 -5.15
CA LYS A 218 -29.56 8.65 -4.11
C LYS A 218 -28.12 8.64 -4.61
N ALA A 219 -27.43 9.76 -4.49
CA ALA A 219 -26.18 10.05 -5.17
C ALA A 219 -24.99 9.13 -4.80
N GLY A 220 -25.21 8.00 -4.13
CA GLY A 220 -24.19 7.03 -3.71
C GLY A 220 -23.73 7.20 -2.28
N ALA A 221 -24.29 8.16 -1.53
CA ALA A 221 -24.07 8.26 -0.10
C ALA A 221 -24.98 7.28 0.65
N HIS A 222 -24.41 6.55 1.61
CA HIS A 222 -25.07 5.53 2.39
C HIS A 222 -24.90 5.80 3.88
N ALA A 223 -26.00 5.76 4.62
CA ALA A 223 -25.95 5.80 6.08
C ALA A 223 -25.43 4.45 6.60
N LEU A 224 -24.42 4.48 7.46
CA LEU A 224 -23.83 3.30 8.09
C LEU A 224 -24.27 3.12 9.54
N ALA A 225 -24.44 4.22 10.28
CA ALA A 225 -24.99 4.22 11.64
C ALA A 225 -25.79 5.49 11.93
N ASN A 226 -26.88 5.35 12.67
CA ASN A 226 -27.87 6.40 12.93
C ASN A 226 -28.15 6.64 14.43
N SER A 227 -27.77 5.74 15.32
CA SER A 227 -28.06 5.76 16.76
C SER A 227 -27.16 6.71 17.56
N PHE A 228 -26.29 7.47 16.89
CA PHE A 228 -25.32 8.38 17.51
C PHE A 228 -25.72 9.84 17.34
N GLU A 229 -25.40 10.64 18.36
CA GLU A 229 -25.53 12.10 18.33
C GLU A 229 -24.35 12.74 17.58
N SER A 230 -23.14 12.19 17.77
CA SER A 230 -21.92 12.71 17.15
C SER A 230 -20.87 11.60 16.96
N VAL A 231 -20.06 11.75 15.92
CA VAL A 231 -18.87 10.93 15.64
C VAL A 231 -17.66 11.83 15.53
N THR A 232 -16.68 11.63 16.43
CA THR A 232 -15.53 12.53 16.63
C THR A 232 -14.23 11.97 16.08
N GLY A 233 -14.10 10.65 15.94
CA GLY A 233 -12.90 10.00 15.39
C GLY A 233 -13.27 8.78 14.55
N LEU A 234 -12.48 8.49 13.52
CA LEU A 234 -12.68 7.36 12.61
C LEU A 234 -11.33 6.71 12.28
N ALA A 235 -11.30 5.39 12.25
CA ALA A 235 -10.18 4.61 11.76
C ALA A 235 -10.70 3.37 11.03
N MET A 236 -10.09 3.06 9.88
CA MET A 236 -10.34 1.82 9.15
C MET A 236 -9.27 0.81 9.54
N THR A 237 -9.69 -0.42 9.86
CA THR A 237 -8.79 -1.53 10.16
C THR A 237 -9.11 -2.70 9.25
N SER A 238 -8.28 -3.73 9.33
CA SER A 238 -8.49 -4.99 8.64
C SER A 238 -9.74 -5.75 9.11
N ALA A 239 -10.18 -5.55 10.36
CA ALA A 239 -11.36 -6.21 10.93
C ALA A 239 -12.69 -5.46 10.67
N GLY A 240 -12.62 -4.14 10.45
CA GLY A 240 -13.80 -3.30 10.33
C GLY A 240 -13.49 -1.81 10.40
N MET A 241 -14.55 -1.03 10.58
CA MET A 241 -14.45 0.39 10.85
C MET A 241 -14.63 0.64 12.34
N PHE A 242 -13.69 1.36 12.95
CA PHE A 242 -13.77 1.79 14.34
C PHE A 242 -14.03 3.29 14.39
N PHE A 243 -14.90 3.71 15.30
CA PHE A 243 -15.26 5.12 15.43
C PHE A 243 -15.49 5.52 16.88
N ALA A 244 -15.05 6.73 17.21
CA ALA A 244 -15.32 7.37 18.48
C ALA A 244 -16.63 8.14 18.32
N GLY A 245 -17.58 7.91 19.23
CA GLY A 245 -18.89 8.54 19.13
C GLY A 245 -19.59 8.69 20.46
N ARG A 246 -20.63 9.54 20.45
CA ARG A 246 -21.59 9.67 21.54
C ARG A 246 -22.92 9.08 21.08
N PRO A 247 -23.37 7.94 21.63
CA PRO A 247 -24.69 7.41 21.33
C PRO A 247 -25.76 8.39 21.85
N LYS A 248 -26.98 8.35 21.28
CA LYS A 248 -28.11 9.15 21.80
C LYS A 248 -28.40 8.83 23.28
N GLU A 249 -28.22 7.57 23.64
CA GLU A 249 -28.39 7.07 25.00
C GLU A 249 -27.10 6.36 25.45
N GLY A 250 -26.60 6.75 26.62
CA GLY A 250 -25.42 6.16 27.23
C GLY A 250 -24.15 6.99 27.09
N LEU A 251 -23.04 6.39 27.53
CA LEU A 251 -21.75 7.07 27.65
C LEU A 251 -20.97 7.07 26.32
N PRO A 252 -20.12 8.08 26.09
CA PRO A 252 -19.20 8.10 24.95
C PRO A 252 -18.28 6.88 24.98
N GLY A 253 -17.85 6.46 23.80
CA GLY A 253 -17.10 5.22 23.63
C GLY A 253 -16.42 5.13 22.28
N VAL A 254 -15.68 4.03 22.11
CA VAL A 254 -15.23 3.55 20.80
C VAL A 254 -16.15 2.40 20.40
N PHE A 255 -16.62 2.46 19.17
CA PHE A 255 -17.56 1.52 18.58
C PHE A 255 -16.93 0.91 17.33
N ALA A 256 -17.36 -0.30 16.97
CA ALA A 256 -16.92 -0.97 15.75
C ALA A 256 -18.10 -1.43 14.90
N LEU A 257 -17.90 -1.31 13.60
CA LEU A 257 -18.75 -1.86 12.55
C LEU A 257 -17.93 -2.92 11.77
N PRO A 258 -18.27 -4.22 11.87
CA PRO A 258 -17.55 -5.27 11.16
C PRO A 258 -17.58 -5.09 9.63
N ASN A 259 -16.54 -5.53 8.92
CA ASN A 259 -16.41 -5.34 7.46
C ASN A 259 -17.64 -5.75 6.63
N ARG A 260 -18.31 -6.85 6.99
CA ARG A 260 -19.53 -7.31 6.31
C ARG A 260 -20.64 -6.25 6.36
N ASP A 261 -20.70 -5.47 7.43
CA ASP A 261 -21.75 -4.51 7.71
C ASP A 261 -21.36 -3.10 7.20
N VAL A 262 -20.06 -2.82 6.98
CA VAL A 262 -19.58 -1.56 6.37
C VAL A 262 -20.14 -1.35 4.96
N THR A 263 -20.39 -2.42 4.21
CA THR A 263 -20.93 -2.34 2.84
C THR A 263 -22.45 -2.35 2.80
N ALA A 264 -23.09 -3.11 3.69
CA ALA A 264 -24.55 -3.22 3.75
C ALA A 264 -25.20 -2.02 4.47
N GLY A 265 -24.44 -1.34 5.34
CA GLY A 265 -24.98 -0.43 6.34
C GLY A 265 -25.68 -1.19 7.47
N CYS A 266 -25.93 -0.50 8.57
CA CYS A 266 -26.77 -1.05 9.63
C CYS A 266 -28.26 -0.86 9.33
N SER A 267 -29.08 -1.81 9.80
CA SER A 267 -30.54 -1.62 9.90
C SER A 267 -30.86 -0.44 10.80
N GLU A 268 -32.10 0.06 10.78
CA GLU A 268 -32.51 1.25 11.54
C GLU A 268 -32.21 1.16 13.06
N ASP A 269 -32.14 -0.05 13.60
CA ASP A 269 -31.86 -0.33 15.01
C ASP A 269 -30.35 -0.38 15.36
N ASP A 270 -29.45 -0.21 14.39
CA ASP A 270 -27.99 -0.19 14.58
C ASP A 270 -27.39 -1.39 15.34
N HIS A 271 -28.07 -2.54 15.35
CA HIS A 271 -27.63 -3.74 16.10
C HIS A 271 -26.27 -4.32 15.65
N CYS A 272 -25.77 -3.94 14.46
CA CYS A 272 -24.43 -4.31 14.01
C CYS A 272 -23.30 -3.47 14.64
N VAL A 273 -23.62 -2.31 15.22
CA VAL A 273 -22.62 -1.49 15.91
C VAL A 273 -22.39 -2.03 17.31
N ARG A 274 -21.14 -2.33 17.64
CA ARG A 274 -20.75 -2.83 18.96
C ARG A 274 -19.89 -1.82 19.68
N ARG A 275 -20.18 -1.58 20.96
CA ARG A 275 -19.26 -0.83 21.82
C ARG A 275 -18.04 -1.70 22.10
N VAL A 276 -16.88 -1.23 21.67
CA VAL A 276 -15.59 -1.90 21.86
C VAL A 276 -14.94 -1.43 23.15
N ALA A 277 -15.02 -0.14 23.46
CA ALA A 277 -14.42 0.39 24.67
C ALA A 277 -15.17 1.61 25.20
N GLN A 278 -15.09 1.82 26.51
CA GLN A 278 -15.56 3.03 27.16
C GLN A 278 -14.39 3.99 27.40
N VAL A 279 -14.50 5.20 26.86
CA VAL A 279 -13.47 6.26 26.92
C VAL A 279 -14.10 7.56 27.38
N GLY A 280 -13.30 8.50 27.89
CA GLY A 280 -13.83 9.75 28.44
C GLY A 280 -14.34 10.68 27.34
N ASN A 281 -13.44 11.08 26.45
CA ASN A 281 -13.74 11.92 25.30
C ASN A 281 -12.73 11.63 24.18
N ALA A 282 -12.98 10.60 23.39
CA ALA A 282 -12.12 10.24 22.26
C ALA A 282 -12.27 11.27 21.13
N LEU A 283 -11.18 11.97 20.83
CA LEU A 283 -11.15 13.05 19.83
C LEU A 283 -10.63 12.57 18.48
N SER A 284 -9.82 11.52 18.45
CA SER A 284 -9.22 10.96 17.23
C SER A 284 -8.88 9.50 17.46
N LEU A 285 -8.91 8.73 16.37
CA LEU A 285 -8.49 7.34 16.33
C LEU A 285 -7.38 7.19 15.30
N CYS A 286 -6.44 6.28 15.53
CA CYS A 286 -5.46 5.88 14.53
C CYS A 286 -5.13 4.40 14.68
N TRP A 287 -5.03 3.69 13.57
CA TRP A 287 -4.62 2.28 13.53
C TRP A 287 -3.14 2.20 13.16
N ASP A 288 -2.43 1.22 13.71
CA ASP A 288 -1.01 0.98 13.43
C ASP A 288 -0.74 0.20 12.14
N GLY A 289 -1.79 -0.28 11.47
CA GLY A 289 -1.69 -1.13 10.29
C GLY A 289 -1.64 -2.63 10.60
N ASP A 290 -1.68 -3.01 11.88
CA ASP A 290 -1.69 -4.39 12.33
C ASP A 290 -2.87 -4.66 13.26
N SER A 291 -2.64 -4.63 14.58
CA SER A 291 -3.61 -5.14 15.56
C SER A 291 -3.91 -4.15 16.68
N THR A 292 -3.37 -2.92 16.64
CA THR A 292 -3.58 -1.93 17.71
C THR A 292 -4.27 -0.65 17.24
N LEU A 293 -5.33 -0.27 17.93
CA LEU A 293 -6.01 1.01 17.76
C LEU A 293 -5.57 1.99 18.86
N PHE A 294 -5.05 3.14 18.47
CA PHE A 294 -4.69 4.23 19.36
C PHE A 294 -5.78 5.30 19.39
N ILE A 295 -6.00 5.86 20.57
CA ILE A 295 -7.12 6.77 20.87
C ILE A 295 -6.58 7.99 21.59
N ALA A 296 -6.86 9.18 21.04
CA ALA A 296 -6.65 10.45 21.74
C ALA A 296 -7.81 10.71 22.69
N ASP A 297 -7.69 10.30 23.95
CA ASP A 297 -8.71 10.54 24.97
C ASP A 297 -8.47 11.89 25.66
N GLY A 298 -9.10 12.93 25.12
CA GLY A 298 -9.04 14.27 25.70
C GLY A 298 -9.71 14.38 27.07
N GLY A 299 -10.59 13.43 27.43
CA GLY A 299 -11.25 13.39 28.74
C GLY A 299 -10.32 12.88 29.84
N ARG A 300 -9.44 11.94 29.49
CA ARG A 300 -8.37 11.44 30.38
C ARG A 300 -7.07 12.24 30.26
N GLY A 301 -6.93 13.05 29.20
CA GLY A 301 -5.68 13.73 28.88
C GLY A 301 -4.56 12.74 28.59
N ALA A 302 -4.87 11.65 27.89
CA ALA A 302 -3.96 10.54 27.64
C ALA A 302 -4.16 9.97 26.24
N VAL A 303 -3.14 9.30 25.73
CA VAL A 303 -3.29 8.34 24.63
C VAL A 303 -3.49 6.96 25.23
N VAL A 304 -4.54 6.29 24.76
CA VAL A 304 -4.84 4.90 25.16
C VAL A 304 -4.85 4.01 23.92
N ALA A 305 -4.61 2.71 24.12
CA ALA A 305 -4.61 1.69 23.08
C ALA A 305 -5.62 0.58 23.39
N LEU A 306 -6.11 -0.09 22.36
CA LEU A 306 -6.88 -1.32 22.46
C LEU A 306 -6.65 -2.24 21.25
N PRO A 307 -6.90 -3.56 21.39
CA PRO A 307 -6.84 -4.49 20.27
C PRO A 307 -7.90 -4.19 19.20
N SER A 308 -7.48 -4.13 17.95
CA SER A 308 -8.32 -3.79 16.78
C SER A 308 -8.70 -4.99 15.91
N ALA A 309 -8.18 -6.18 16.24
CA ALA A 309 -8.44 -7.42 15.49
C ALA A 309 -9.89 -7.92 15.64
N THR A 310 -10.63 -7.46 16.65
CA THR A 310 -12.01 -7.89 16.91
C THR A 310 -12.91 -6.72 17.29
N ALA A 311 -14.20 -6.82 16.96
CA ALA A 311 -15.24 -5.91 17.41
C ALA A 311 -15.83 -6.29 18.79
N SER A 312 -15.11 -7.09 19.59
CA SER A 312 -15.51 -7.43 20.96
C SER A 312 -15.16 -6.29 21.91
N GLN A 313 -15.76 -6.30 23.10
CA GLN A 313 -15.41 -5.33 24.13
C GLN A 313 -13.99 -5.62 24.66
N HIS A 314 -13.20 -4.56 24.87
CA HIS A 314 -11.84 -4.58 25.38
C HIS A 314 -11.65 -3.50 26.45
N ASP A 315 -10.75 -3.76 27.38
CA ASP A 315 -10.24 -2.73 28.27
C ASP A 315 -9.21 -1.86 27.51
N VAL A 316 -9.15 -0.58 27.87
CA VAL A 316 -8.19 0.36 27.27
C VAL A 316 -6.93 0.42 28.10
N GLU A 317 -5.79 0.32 27.45
CA GLU A 317 -4.47 0.45 28.06
C GLU A 317 -3.95 1.87 27.89
N LYS A 318 -3.43 2.49 28.96
CA LYS A 318 -2.83 3.82 28.84
C LYS A 318 -1.42 3.70 28.29
N VAL A 319 -1.18 4.31 27.13
CA VAL A 319 0.13 4.33 26.46
C VAL A 319 0.98 5.50 26.97
N ALA A 320 0.40 6.70 27.04
CA ALA A 320 1.12 7.89 27.44
C ALA A 320 0.19 8.98 27.99
N ASP A 321 0.70 9.82 28.89
CA ASP A 321 0.07 11.09 29.26
C ASP A 321 0.16 12.09 28.10
N ALA A 322 -0.96 12.70 27.74
CA ALA A 322 -1.10 13.56 26.56
C ALA A 322 -2.13 14.68 26.81
N ARG A 323 -1.83 15.56 27.77
CA ARG A 323 -2.74 16.67 28.10
C ARG A 323 -2.90 17.59 26.91
N GLY A 324 -4.14 17.89 26.55
CA GLY A 324 -4.45 18.74 25.40
C GLY A 324 -4.33 18.05 24.04
N VAL A 325 -4.19 16.72 23.99
CA VAL A 325 -4.27 15.97 22.73
C VAL A 325 -5.55 16.29 21.97
N ARG A 326 -5.42 16.54 20.66
CA ARG A 326 -6.55 16.85 19.75
C ARG A 326 -6.69 15.85 18.61
N GLY A 327 -5.58 15.28 18.14
CA GLY A 327 -5.52 14.39 16.99
C GLY A 327 -4.36 13.43 17.09
N LEU A 328 -4.45 12.32 16.35
CA LEU A 328 -3.39 11.32 16.18
C LEU A 328 -3.28 10.94 14.71
N ALA A 329 -2.06 10.65 14.26
CA ALA A 329 -1.78 9.98 13.00
C ALA A 329 -0.56 9.09 13.17
N MET A 330 -0.48 8.06 12.33
CA MET A 330 0.65 7.14 12.27
C MET A 330 1.50 7.45 11.05
N LEU A 331 2.81 7.24 11.17
CA LEU A 331 3.72 7.16 10.04
C LEU A 331 4.48 5.84 10.13
N SER A 332 4.22 4.96 9.17
CA SER A 332 5.03 3.76 8.99
C SER A 332 6.35 4.11 8.32
N VAL A 333 7.44 4.13 9.09
CA VAL A 333 8.79 4.29 8.53
C VAL A 333 9.30 2.90 8.15
N PRO A 334 9.46 2.57 6.85
CA PRO A 334 10.07 1.32 6.45
C PRO A 334 11.51 1.30 6.96
N TYR A 335 11.89 0.20 7.60
CA TYR A 335 13.27 0.01 8.05
C TYR A 335 14.16 -0.06 6.80
N SER A 336 14.96 0.99 6.55
CA SER A 336 15.92 1.07 5.45
C SER A 336 17.13 0.16 5.66
N GLY A 337 16.92 -1.07 6.15
CA GLY A 337 17.96 -2.06 6.45
C GLY A 337 18.65 -2.67 5.23
N THR A 338 18.53 -2.09 4.04
CA THR A 338 19.10 -2.66 2.81
C THR A 338 19.55 -1.60 1.80
N GLN A 339 20.58 -0.82 2.15
CA GLN A 339 21.43 -0.21 1.10
C GLN A 339 22.25 -1.27 0.32
N ALA A 340 22.22 -2.54 0.73
CA ALA A 340 22.90 -3.63 0.03
C ALA A 340 22.43 -3.84 -1.43
N VAL A 341 21.18 -3.49 -1.78
CA VAL A 341 20.66 -3.69 -3.14
C VAL A 341 21.19 -2.64 -4.12
N ALA A 342 21.42 -1.41 -3.67
CA ALA A 342 22.01 -0.37 -4.51
C ALA A 342 23.48 -0.69 -4.86
N LEU A 343 24.24 -1.24 -3.91
CA LEU A 343 25.60 -1.70 -4.17
C LEU A 343 25.61 -2.87 -5.17
N SER A 344 24.65 -3.80 -5.06
CA SER A 344 24.50 -4.91 -6.00
C SER A 344 24.22 -4.44 -7.43
N MET A 345 23.39 -3.40 -7.63
CA MET A 345 23.15 -2.84 -8.97
C MET A 345 24.39 -2.16 -9.57
N VAL A 346 25.16 -1.43 -8.75
CA VAL A 346 26.40 -0.78 -9.21
C VAL A 346 27.45 -1.83 -9.57
N VAL A 347 27.61 -2.89 -8.77
CA VAL A 347 28.52 -4.00 -9.07
C VAL A 347 28.09 -4.74 -10.33
N THR A 348 26.79 -5.03 -10.50
CA THR A 348 26.26 -5.68 -11.71
C THR A 348 26.49 -4.82 -12.96
N LEU A 349 26.25 -3.52 -12.88
CA LEU A 349 26.51 -2.58 -13.97
C LEU A 349 28.01 -2.52 -14.32
N MET A 350 28.88 -2.49 -13.32
CA MET A 350 30.33 -2.53 -13.52
C MET A 350 30.79 -3.84 -14.18
N VAL A 351 30.22 -4.98 -13.80
CA VAL A 351 30.49 -6.29 -14.43
C VAL A 351 29.99 -6.32 -15.88
N CYS A 352 28.81 -5.76 -16.16
CA CYS A 352 28.30 -5.63 -17.53
C CYS A 352 29.20 -4.73 -18.39
N ILE A 353 29.65 -3.59 -17.87
CA ILE A 353 30.58 -2.68 -18.55
C ILE A 353 31.92 -3.39 -18.80
N ALA A 354 32.46 -4.11 -17.80
CA ALA A 354 33.70 -4.86 -17.94
C ALA A 354 33.60 -5.97 -19.00
N ASN A 355 32.47 -6.69 -19.06
CA ASN A 355 32.22 -7.72 -20.07
C ASN A 355 32.04 -7.13 -21.49
N LEU A 356 31.42 -5.96 -21.61
CA LEU A 356 31.29 -5.21 -22.87
C LEU A 356 32.64 -4.67 -23.37
N LEU A 357 33.53 -4.26 -22.46
CA LEU A 357 34.86 -3.78 -22.80
C LEU A 357 35.83 -4.94 -23.11
N GLY A 358 35.68 -6.09 -22.43
CA GLY A 358 36.52 -7.28 -22.64
C GLY A 358 36.28 -8.02 -23.96
N SER A 359 35.10 -7.89 -24.55
CA SER A 359 34.73 -8.59 -25.79
C SER A 359 35.23 -7.94 -27.09
N ARG A 360 36.00 -6.84 -27.00
CA ARG A 360 36.63 -6.17 -28.17
C ARG A 360 38.10 -6.55 -28.43
N MET A 361 38.66 -7.48 -27.67
CA MET A 361 40.07 -7.90 -27.80
C MET A 361 40.19 -9.37 -28.21
N LEU A 362 39.73 -9.72 -29.41
CA LEU A 362 40.11 -10.96 -30.08
C LEU A 362 40.60 -10.64 -31.50
N PRO A 363 41.85 -10.94 -31.87
CA PRO A 363 42.36 -10.72 -33.21
C PRO A 363 41.81 -11.77 -34.17
N SER A 364 41.08 -11.33 -35.19
CA SER A 364 40.63 -12.18 -36.29
C SER A 364 41.83 -12.54 -37.20
N LYS A 365 42.14 -13.84 -37.30
CA LYS A 365 42.96 -14.40 -38.38
C LYS A 365 42.09 -15.19 -39.35
N LEU A 366 42.26 -14.88 -40.63
CA LEU A 366 42.04 -15.67 -41.84
C LEU A 366 40.67 -16.35 -42.05
N SER A 367 40.02 -16.07 -43.18
CA SER A 367 40.38 -16.72 -44.45
C SER A 367 39.61 -16.12 -45.63
N SER A 368 40.33 -15.99 -46.74
CA SER A 368 39.87 -15.63 -48.07
C SER A 368 39.15 -16.80 -48.73
N GLY A 369 37.96 -16.55 -49.29
CA GLY A 369 37.25 -17.47 -50.18
C GLY A 369 36.53 -16.70 -51.28
N LEU A 370 37.16 -16.64 -52.46
CA LEU A 370 36.54 -16.20 -53.71
C LEU A 370 35.38 -17.14 -54.08
N ALA A 371 34.21 -16.58 -54.39
CA ALA A 371 33.21 -17.24 -55.22
C ALA A 371 32.47 -16.20 -56.10
N THR A 372 32.89 -16.22 -57.36
CA THR A 372 32.24 -15.83 -58.62
C THR A 372 30.73 -15.59 -58.58
N ILE A 373 30.29 -14.36 -58.93
CA ILE A 373 28.88 -14.06 -59.29
C ILE A 373 28.81 -13.76 -60.80
N LYS A 374 28.00 -14.57 -61.50
CA LYS A 374 27.60 -14.39 -62.90
C LYS A 374 26.61 -13.22 -63.03
N ARG A 375 26.78 -12.43 -64.10
CA ARG A 375 25.82 -11.43 -64.62
C ARG A 375 24.74 -12.10 -65.46
N ALA A 376 23.46 -11.76 -65.25
CA ALA A 376 22.41 -11.74 -66.29
C ALA A 376 21.20 -10.87 -65.85
N THR A 377 21.11 -9.68 -66.46
CA THR A 377 19.96 -8.93 -67.06
C THR A 377 18.59 -8.72 -66.35
N PRO A 378 17.86 -7.64 -66.77
CA PRO A 378 16.89 -6.89 -65.95
C PRO A 378 15.42 -7.01 -66.40
N ASP A 379 14.50 -6.79 -65.45
CA ASP A 379 13.12 -6.24 -65.57
C ASP A 379 12.47 -6.51 -64.19
N ASP A 380 11.70 -5.65 -63.53
CA ASP A 380 10.76 -4.65 -63.99
C ASP A 380 10.54 -3.57 -62.90
N ARG A 381 10.07 -2.41 -63.32
CA ARG A 381 9.92 -1.17 -62.55
C ARG A 381 8.67 -1.19 -61.64
N ARG A 382 8.76 -0.57 -60.46
CA ARG A 382 7.90 0.58 -60.08
C ARG A 382 8.26 1.21 -58.72
N SER A 383 8.29 2.55 -58.75
CA SER A 383 8.14 3.52 -57.66
C SER A 383 9.28 3.71 -56.64
N LEU A 384 10.30 4.47 -57.08
CA LEU A 384 11.06 5.39 -56.24
C LEU A 384 10.19 6.61 -55.89
N VAL A 385 10.05 6.92 -54.60
CA VAL A 385 9.94 8.30 -54.12
C VAL A 385 11.28 8.65 -53.48
N ALA A 386 11.98 9.59 -54.10
CA ALA A 386 13.24 10.12 -53.61
C ALA A 386 13.00 11.01 -52.39
N VAL A 387 13.73 10.77 -51.31
CA VAL A 387 14.02 11.79 -50.29
C VAL A 387 15.52 12.07 -50.36
N THR A 388 15.84 13.26 -50.83
CA THR A 388 17.19 13.83 -50.89
C THR A 388 17.75 14.06 -49.49
N TYR A 389 18.93 13.51 -49.21
CA TYR A 389 19.74 13.91 -48.06
C TYR A 389 20.53 15.18 -48.41
N GLY A 390 20.19 16.28 -47.73
CA GLY A 390 21.00 17.48 -47.69
C GLY A 390 22.13 17.34 -46.69
N THR A 391 23.35 17.48 -47.17
CA THR A 391 24.59 17.60 -46.38
C THR A 391 24.60 18.93 -45.62
N GLY A 392 24.86 18.90 -44.30
CA GLY A 392 25.13 20.13 -43.56
C GLY A 392 25.40 19.96 -42.07
N SER A 393 26.66 20.17 -41.71
CA SER A 393 27.14 20.73 -40.44
C SER A 393 27.10 19.89 -39.16
N PHE A 394 28.29 19.40 -38.82
CA PHE A 394 28.77 18.98 -37.50
C PHE A 394 28.55 20.07 -36.43
N THR A 395 27.78 19.76 -35.38
CA THR A 395 28.00 20.25 -34.01
C THR A 395 27.54 19.15 -33.05
N GLY A 396 28.48 18.65 -32.25
CA GLY A 396 28.25 17.51 -31.35
C GLY A 396 27.26 17.82 -30.24
N PHE A 397 26.20 17.01 -30.16
CA PHE A 397 25.34 16.87 -28.99
C PHE A 397 25.42 15.43 -28.50
N LEU A 398 25.77 15.25 -27.22
CA LEU A 398 25.60 13.99 -26.50
C LEU A 398 24.10 13.61 -26.51
N PRO A 399 23.73 12.34 -26.71
CA PRO A 399 22.33 11.98 -26.87
C PRO A 399 21.59 12.01 -25.52
N LEU A 400 20.60 12.91 -25.42
CA LEU A 400 19.55 12.97 -24.39
C LEU A 400 18.74 11.67 -24.23
N GLY A 401 18.95 10.67 -25.11
CA GLY A 401 18.28 9.37 -25.05
C GLY A 401 18.60 8.54 -23.80
N ALA A 402 19.77 8.70 -23.19
CA ALA A 402 20.11 7.95 -21.97
C ALA A 402 19.38 8.47 -20.72
N ILE A 403 19.10 9.77 -20.66
CA ILE A 403 18.38 10.39 -19.53
C ILE A 403 16.88 10.06 -19.60
N GLY A 404 16.31 9.99 -20.81
CA GLY A 404 14.92 9.56 -21.00
C GLY A 404 14.67 8.10 -20.60
N ILE A 405 15.62 7.20 -20.87
CA ILE A 405 15.53 5.78 -20.46
C ILE A 405 15.67 5.63 -18.94
N CYS A 406 16.52 6.42 -18.28
CA CYS A 406 16.67 6.40 -16.83
C CYS A 406 15.45 6.99 -16.09
N ILE A 407 14.83 8.07 -16.60
CA ILE A 407 13.63 8.65 -15.98
C ILE A 407 12.41 7.73 -16.13
N LEU A 408 12.29 7.01 -17.26
CA LEU A 408 11.26 5.99 -17.46
C LEU A 408 11.45 4.77 -16.53
N ALA A 409 12.71 4.39 -16.25
CA ALA A 409 13.03 3.29 -15.33
C ALA A 409 12.85 3.66 -13.83
N MET A 410 12.91 4.95 -13.48
CA MET A 410 12.70 5.40 -12.09
C MET A 410 11.23 5.60 -11.74
N ALA A 411 10.38 5.98 -12.71
CA ALA A 411 8.92 6.03 -12.50
C ALA A 411 8.29 4.63 -12.29
N THR A 412 8.97 3.56 -12.71
CA THR A 412 8.53 2.16 -12.53
C THR A 412 8.89 1.56 -11.17
N ALA A 413 9.64 2.25 -10.31
CA ALA A 413 10.13 1.71 -9.04
C ALA A 413 9.05 1.52 -7.95
N GLY A 414 7.82 2.01 -8.16
CA GLY A 414 6.67 1.78 -7.28
C GLY A 414 5.81 0.55 -7.62
N CYS A 415 6.03 -0.09 -8.77
CA CYS A 415 5.37 -1.35 -9.11
C CYS A 415 6.19 -2.51 -8.55
N SER A 416 5.66 -3.28 -7.59
CA SER A 416 6.26 -4.57 -7.26
C SER A 416 6.32 -5.38 -8.56
N ALA A 417 7.53 -5.71 -9.02
CA ALA A 417 7.72 -6.41 -10.28
C ALA A 417 6.90 -7.70 -10.26
N THR A 418 6.05 -7.89 -11.27
CA THR A 418 5.42 -9.19 -11.50
C THR A 418 6.52 -10.21 -11.74
N GLY A 419 6.48 -11.29 -10.97
CA GLY A 419 7.48 -12.34 -11.05
C GLY A 419 7.03 -13.48 -11.96
N GLU A 420 7.75 -13.77 -13.04
CA GLU A 420 7.53 -14.98 -13.84
C GLU A 420 7.91 -16.21 -13.01
N LEU A 421 6.93 -17.05 -12.66
CA LEU A 421 7.13 -18.25 -11.86
C LEU A 421 7.35 -19.50 -12.71
N TRP A 422 6.65 -19.57 -13.84
CA TRP A 422 6.65 -20.77 -14.67
C TRP A 422 6.34 -20.40 -16.11
N ARG A 423 6.96 -21.13 -17.04
CA ARG A 423 6.71 -21.04 -18.46
C ARG A 423 6.42 -22.44 -18.98
N SER A 424 5.33 -22.54 -19.73
CA SER A 424 5.01 -23.78 -20.43
C SER A 424 6.12 -24.13 -21.42
N PRO A 425 6.57 -25.39 -21.46
CA PRO A 425 7.60 -25.82 -22.40
C PRO A 425 7.09 -25.87 -23.85
N GLU A 426 5.78 -25.86 -24.07
CA GLU A 426 5.18 -25.95 -25.39
C GLU A 426 5.16 -24.60 -26.12
N PRO A 427 5.39 -24.57 -27.44
CA PRO A 427 5.24 -23.35 -28.24
C PRO A 427 3.83 -22.76 -28.12
N GLY A 428 3.72 -21.47 -27.80
CA GLY A 428 2.42 -20.81 -27.54
C GLY A 428 1.84 -21.10 -26.15
N GLY A 429 2.62 -21.74 -25.27
CA GLY A 429 2.23 -21.97 -23.90
C GLY A 429 2.20 -20.69 -23.04
N ALA A 430 1.52 -20.77 -21.89
CA ALA A 430 1.43 -19.63 -20.97
C ALA A 430 2.71 -19.40 -20.18
N VAL A 431 2.87 -18.14 -19.78
CA VAL A 431 3.69 -17.72 -18.66
C VAL A 431 2.78 -17.52 -17.44
N LEU A 432 3.09 -18.19 -16.34
CA LEU A 432 2.45 -17.94 -15.05
C LEU A 432 3.27 -16.91 -14.29
N ALA A 433 2.64 -15.82 -13.89
CA ALA A 433 3.25 -14.80 -13.04
C ALA A 433 2.46 -14.60 -11.75
N LEU A 434 3.18 -14.20 -10.71
CA LEU A 434 2.62 -13.83 -9.42
C LEU A 434 2.69 -12.32 -9.23
N GLY A 435 1.61 -11.74 -8.73
CA GLY A 435 1.52 -10.32 -8.42
C GLY A 435 0.58 -10.00 -7.27
N ASN A 436 0.33 -8.71 -7.09
CA ASN A 436 -0.60 -8.14 -6.12
C ASN A 436 -1.79 -7.47 -6.82
N ALA A 437 -2.69 -6.85 -6.06
CA ALA A 437 -3.85 -6.16 -6.62
C ALA A 437 -3.48 -5.00 -7.57
N TRP A 438 -2.33 -4.36 -7.35
CA TRP A 438 -1.81 -3.31 -8.24
C TRP A 438 -1.38 -3.86 -9.58
N ASN A 439 -0.68 -5.01 -9.60
CA ASN A 439 -0.33 -5.67 -10.85
C ASN A 439 -1.58 -6.09 -11.65
N ALA A 440 -2.64 -6.54 -10.96
CA ALA A 440 -3.92 -6.84 -11.59
C ALA A 440 -4.62 -5.60 -12.13
N ALA A 441 -4.55 -4.47 -11.42
CA ALA A 441 -5.06 -3.19 -11.90
C ALA A 441 -4.31 -2.72 -13.15
N ALA A 442 -2.98 -2.77 -13.13
CA ALA A 442 -2.14 -2.44 -14.28
C ALA A 442 -2.40 -3.37 -15.48
N ALA A 443 -2.64 -4.67 -15.24
CA ALA A 443 -3.07 -5.59 -16.28
C ALA A 443 -4.43 -5.19 -16.85
N ALA A 444 -5.39 -4.81 -16.00
CA ALA A 444 -6.72 -4.39 -16.41
C ALA A 444 -6.77 -3.04 -17.15
N THR A 445 -5.78 -2.18 -16.95
CA THR A 445 -5.63 -0.92 -17.71
C THR A 445 -4.77 -1.06 -18.97
N GLY A 446 -4.14 -2.23 -19.18
CA GLY A 446 -3.20 -2.46 -20.28
C GLY A 446 -1.80 -1.86 -20.04
N GLU A 447 -1.51 -1.43 -18.82
CA GLU A 447 -0.24 -0.81 -18.41
C GLU A 447 0.82 -1.83 -17.98
N LEU A 448 0.46 -3.11 -17.85
CA LEU A 448 1.44 -4.17 -17.58
C LEU A 448 2.27 -4.46 -18.85
N LEU A 449 3.30 -3.63 -19.06
CA LEU A 449 4.10 -3.55 -20.29
C LEU A 449 4.71 -4.91 -20.71
N GLY A 450 4.62 -5.21 -22.02
CA GLY A 450 5.40 -6.26 -22.67
C GLY A 450 4.77 -7.66 -22.67
N CYS A 451 3.63 -7.86 -22.01
CA CYS A 451 2.96 -9.16 -21.93
C CYS A 451 1.46 -9.03 -22.22
N LYS A 452 0.92 -9.89 -23.10
CA LYS A 452 -0.53 -10.01 -23.29
C LYS A 452 -1.13 -10.82 -22.15
N VAL A 453 -1.79 -10.15 -21.21
CA VAL A 453 -2.48 -10.82 -20.09
C VAL A 453 -3.73 -11.49 -20.62
N SER A 454 -3.77 -12.82 -20.53
CA SER A 454 -4.91 -13.62 -21.02
C SER A 454 -5.89 -13.98 -19.91
N HIS A 455 -5.39 -14.13 -18.68
CA HIS A 455 -6.20 -14.48 -17.53
C HIS A 455 -5.70 -13.72 -16.30
N ILE A 456 -6.64 -13.30 -15.45
CA ILE A 456 -6.36 -12.80 -14.10
C ILE A 456 -7.09 -13.73 -13.12
N ILE A 457 -6.35 -14.35 -12.21
CA ILE A 457 -6.91 -15.21 -11.17
C ILE A 457 -6.72 -14.53 -9.83
N ALA A 458 -7.82 -14.07 -9.26
CA ALA A 458 -7.88 -13.41 -7.97
C ALA A 458 -8.22 -14.44 -6.88
N VAL A 459 -7.38 -14.54 -5.85
CA VAL A 459 -7.68 -15.32 -4.65
C VAL A 459 -7.79 -14.43 -3.41
N GLY A 460 -8.90 -14.55 -2.68
CA GLY A 460 -9.11 -13.85 -1.41
C GLY A 460 -10.15 -12.73 -1.45
N SER A 461 -9.75 -11.50 -1.80
CA SER A 461 -10.60 -10.32 -1.69
C SER A 461 -11.60 -10.17 -2.84
N HIS A 462 -12.88 -10.41 -2.55
CA HIS A 462 -13.98 -10.15 -3.49
C HIS A 462 -14.07 -8.67 -3.88
N ARG A 463 -13.67 -7.77 -2.96
CA ARG A 463 -13.60 -6.33 -3.21
C ARG A 463 -12.64 -6.01 -4.34
N ASN A 464 -11.43 -6.57 -4.30
CA ASN A 464 -10.43 -6.36 -5.35
C ASN A 464 -10.90 -6.96 -6.67
N PHE A 465 -11.49 -8.16 -6.65
CA PHE A 465 -12.09 -8.74 -7.86
C PHE A 465 -13.15 -7.82 -8.51
N THR A 466 -14.07 -7.25 -7.73
CA THR A 466 -15.09 -6.35 -8.26
C THR A 466 -14.49 -5.07 -8.84
N ALA A 467 -13.48 -4.50 -8.16
CA ALA A 467 -12.77 -3.32 -8.66
C ALA A 467 -12.01 -3.60 -9.97
N ILE A 468 -11.27 -4.71 -10.05
CA ILE A 468 -10.55 -5.10 -11.27
C ILE A 468 -11.53 -5.41 -12.41
N SER A 469 -12.65 -6.07 -12.14
CA SER A 469 -13.71 -6.32 -13.14
C SER A 469 -14.31 -5.02 -13.69
N ALA A 470 -14.48 -4.01 -12.84
CA ALA A 470 -14.93 -2.69 -13.26
C ALA A 470 -13.88 -1.99 -14.14
N LEU A 471 -12.58 -2.12 -13.82
CA LEU A 471 -11.49 -1.60 -14.65
C LEU A 471 -11.43 -2.29 -16.02
N LEU A 472 -11.51 -3.62 -16.06
CA LEU A 472 -11.53 -4.39 -17.31
C LEU A 472 -12.67 -3.92 -18.22
N THR A 473 -13.86 -3.76 -17.65
CA THR A 473 -15.03 -3.25 -18.38
C THR A 473 -14.82 -1.81 -18.87
N LYS A 474 -14.27 -0.95 -18.01
CA LYS A 474 -14.02 0.47 -18.32
C LYS A 474 -12.98 0.65 -19.43
N HIS A 475 -11.96 -0.18 -19.47
CA HIS A 475 -10.85 -0.10 -20.43
C HIS A 475 -11.04 -1.02 -21.66
N GLY A 476 -12.21 -1.66 -21.80
CA GLY A 476 -12.52 -2.51 -22.95
C GLY A 476 -11.71 -3.80 -23.02
N GLN A 477 -11.11 -4.23 -21.91
CA GLN A 477 -10.27 -5.43 -21.80
C GLN A 477 -11.13 -6.70 -21.62
N HIS A 478 -12.12 -6.89 -22.47
CA HIS A 478 -13.07 -8.01 -22.39
C HIS A 478 -12.47 -9.36 -22.77
N GLU A 479 -11.27 -9.36 -23.38
CA GLU A 479 -10.56 -10.58 -23.76
C GLU A 479 -9.85 -11.26 -22.58
N ILE A 480 -9.69 -10.56 -21.44
CA ILE A 480 -9.04 -11.09 -20.24
C ILE A 480 -10.06 -11.89 -19.43
N ASP A 481 -9.85 -13.21 -19.29
CA ASP A 481 -10.68 -14.06 -18.43
C ASP A 481 -10.32 -13.81 -16.95
N HIS A 482 -11.21 -13.13 -16.23
CA HIS A 482 -11.02 -12.75 -14.84
C HIS A 482 -11.86 -13.60 -13.90
N LYS A 483 -11.19 -14.40 -13.05
CA LYS A 483 -11.85 -15.33 -12.13
C LYS A 483 -11.52 -15.01 -10.68
N PHE A 484 -12.49 -15.27 -9.79
CA PHE A 484 -12.35 -15.09 -8.36
C PHE A 484 -12.62 -16.37 -7.61
N PHE A 485 -11.73 -16.67 -6.65
CA PHE A 485 -11.90 -17.75 -5.70
C PHE A 485 -11.70 -17.21 -4.29
N ARG A 486 -12.62 -17.55 -3.39
CA ARG A 486 -12.54 -17.10 -2.01
C ARG A 486 -11.49 -17.91 -1.27
N MET A 487 -10.57 -17.23 -0.59
CA MET A 487 -9.60 -17.82 0.31
C MET A 487 -9.47 -16.96 1.56
N SER A 488 -9.51 -17.56 2.75
CA SER A 488 -9.39 -16.82 4.01
C SER A 488 -7.97 -16.28 4.19
N ASP A 489 -7.83 -15.00 4.48
CA ASP A 489 -6.60 -14.40 5.02
C ASP A 489 -6.52 -14.51 6.55
N TRP A 490 -7.59 -14.98 7.19
CA TRP A 490 -7.70 -15.11 8.64
C TRP A 490 -7.82 -16.58 8.96
N LEU A 491 -6.72 -17.16 9.41
CA LEU A 491 -6.66 -18.55 9.83
C LEU A 491 -6.08 -18.59 11.22
N ARG A 492 -6.63 -19.45 12.08
CA ARG A 492 -6.07 -19.63 13.41
C ARG A 492 -4.72 -20.36 13.30
N PRO A 493 -3.73 -20.08 14.16
CA PRO A 493 -2.43 -20.75 14.10
C PRO A 493 -2.50 -22.29 14.17
N ASP A 494 -3.54 -22.84 14.78
CA ASP A 494 -3.82 -24.28 14.94
C ASP A 494 -4.77 -24.86 13.87
N GLU A 495 -5.29 -24.03 12.97
CA GLU A 495 -6.23 -24.47 11.93
C GLU A 495 -5.56 -25.47 10.98
N GLN A 496 -6.30 -26.52 10.63
CA GLN A 496 -5.88 -27.52 9.65
C GLN A 496 -6.67 -27.31 8.37
N LEU A 497 -5.96 -27.15 7.26
CA LEU A 497 -6.55 -26.93 5.95
C LEU A 497 -6.28 -28.10 5.04
N ASP A 498 -7.35 -28.67 4.48
CA ASP A 498 -7.26 -29.60 3.36
C ASP A 498 -7.21 -28.80 2.05
N LEU A 499 -5.99 -28.55 1.57
CA LEU A 499 -5.79 -27.76 0.34
C LEU A 499 -6.32 -28.46 -0.91
N ARG A 500 -6.53 -29.77 -0.88
CA ARG A 500 -7.10 -30.50 -2.02
C ARG A 500 -8.55 -30.08 -2.22
N VAL A 501 -9.30 -29.94 -1.14
CA VAL A 501 -10.70 -29.49 -1.17
C VAL A 501 -10.75 -27.98 -1.36
N GLU A 502 -10.08 -27.22 -0.49
CA GLU A 502 -10.16 -25.76 -0.42
C GLU A 502 -9.69 -25.06 -1.71
N LEU A 503 -8.69 -25.63 -2.42
CA LEU A 503 -8.12 -25.03 -3.63
C LEU A 503 -8.53 -25.72 -4.92
N SER A 504 -9.39 -26.74 -4.87
CA SER A 504 -9.76 -27.56 -6.05
C SER A 504 -10.22 -26.71 -7.25
N GLU A 505 -11.20 -25.83 -7.04
CA GLU A 505 -11.76 -24.98 -8.10
C GLU A 505 -10.73 -23.98 -8.64
N ALA A 506 -9.98 -23.33 -7.74
CA ALA A 506 -8.98 -22.33 -8.10
C ALA A 506 -7.81 -22.96 -8.87
N LEU A 507 -7.37 -24.14 -8.44
CA LEU A 507 -6.33 -24.92 -9.08
C LEU A 507 -6.78 -25.40 -10.47
N GLN A 508 -7.99 -25.93 -10.59
CA GLN A 508 -8.53 -26.36 -11.88
C GLN A 508 -8.61 -25.18 -12.87
N ALA A 509 -9.04 -24.01 -12.40
CA ALA A 509 -9.08 -22.80 -13.21
C ALA A 509 -7.69 -22.34 -13.64
N LEU A 510 -6.70 -22.39 -12.73
CA LEU A 510 -5.31 -22.07 -13.03
C LEU A 510 -4.69 -23.05 -14.03
N GLN A 511 -4.88 -24.35 -13.83
CA GLN A 511 -4.42 -25.39 -14.74
C GLN A 511 -5.02 -25.18 -16.13
N SER A 512 -6.33 -24.95 -16.22
CA SER A 512 -7.00 -24.64 -17.48
C SER A 512 -6.47 -23.36 -18.12
N ALA A 513 -6.19 -22.34 -17.31
CA ALA A 513 -5.65 -21.07 -17.77
C ALA A 513 -4.22 -21.20 -18.30
N VAL A 514 -3.41 -22.17 -17.89
CA VAL A 514 -2.03 -22.36 -18.39
C VAL A 514 -1.91 -23.34 -19.56
N GLN A 515 -2.94 -24.14 -19.86
CA GLN A 515 -2.94 -25.09 -20.98
C GLN A 515 -2.70 -24.40 -22.35
N PRO A 516 -1.91 -24.97 -23.26
CA PRO A 516 -1.65 -24.39 -24.58
C PRO A 516 -2.97 -24.07 -25.31
N LYS A 517 -3.06 -22.87 -25.92
CA LYS A 517 -4.15 -22.52 -26.83
C LYS A 517 -3.57 -22.49 -28.25
N SER A 518 -4.39 -22.83 -29.26
CA SER A 518 -3.94 -22.99 -30.66
C SER A 518 -3.34 -21.72 -31.30
N THR A 519 -3.52 -20.56 -30.67
CA THR A 519 -2.96 -19.28 -31.09
C THR A 519 -1.55 -19.11 -30.54
N ALA A 520 -0.56 -18.96 -31.42
CA ALA A 520 0.88 -18.91 -31.11
C ALA A 520 1.37 -17.64 -30.36
N GLU A 521 0.52 -16.95 -29.62
CA GLU A 521 0.91 -15.73 -28.89
C GLU A 521 1.39 -16.07 -27.47
N ASN A 522 2.51 -15.48 -27.05
CA ASN A 522 3.00 -15.53 -25.68
C ASN A 522 1.98 -14.87 -24.74
N ARG A 523 1.32 -15.70 -23.95
CA ARG A 523 0.20 -15.29 -23.09
C ARG A 523 0.59 -15.34 -21.62
N LEU A 524 0.24 -14.31 -20.86
CA LEU A 524 0.46 -14.25 -19.41
C LEU A 524 -0.80 -14.68 -18.66
N VAL A 525 -0.63 -15.47 -17.61
CA VAL A 525 -1.64 -15.78 -16.60
C VAL A 525 -1.17 -15.12 -15.31
N LEU A 526 -1.89 -14.09 -14.86
CA LEU A 526 -1.55 -13.36 -13.66
C LEU A 526 -2.34 -13.91 -12.47
N LEU A 527 -1.63 -14.47 -11.50
CA LEU A 527 -2.19 -14.92 -10.24
C LEU A 527 -1.93 -13.86 -9.16
N HIS A 528 -2.97 -13.42 -8.44
CA HIS A 528 -2.81 -12.41 -7.39
C HIS A 528 -3.75 -12.60 -6.20
N CYS A 529 -3.35 -12.02 -5.07
CA CYS A 529 -4.22 -11.68 -3.96
C CYS A 529 -4.06 -10.18 -3.67
N ASP A 530 -4.27 -9.74 -2.43
CA ASP A 530 -4.16 -8.31 -2.08
C ASP A 530 -2.70 -7.84 -2.18
N GLN A 531 -1.80 -8.47 -1.43
CA GLN A 531 -0.36 -8.13 -1.40
C GLN A 531 0.51 -9.11 -2.21
N GLY A 532 -0.03 -10.27 -2.59
CA GLY A 532 0.74 -11.31 -3.27
C GLY A 532 1.66 -12.12 -2.35
N HIS A 533 1.52 -12.03 -1.02
CA HIS A 533 2.46 -12.65 -0.06
C HIS A 533 1.99 -13.98 0.56
N ASN A 534 0.68 -14.23 0.57
CA ASN A 534 0.10 -15.36 1.31
C ASN A 534 -0.76 -16.27 0.42
N ARG A 535 -2.02 -15.88 0.16
CA ARG A 535 -3.02 -16.71 -0.56
C ARG A 535 -2.58 -17.11 -1.99
N SER A 536 -2.16 -16.15 -2.82
CA SER A 536 -1.74 -16.45 -4.20
C SER A 536 -0.46 -17.28 -4.28
N PRO A 537 0.58 -17.04 -3.45
CA PRO A 537 1.70 -17.97 -3.32
C PRO A 537 1.30 -19.39 -2.93
N THR A 538 0.37 -19.56 -1.99
CA THR A 538 -0.12 -20.90 -1.62
C THR A 538 -0.68 -21.63 -2.84
N LEU A 539 -1.54 -20.96 -3.64
CA LEU A 539 -2.08 -21.56 -4.86
C LEU A 539 -0.99 -21.85 -5.91
N ALA A 540 0.04 -21.00 -6.03
CA ALA A 540 1.17 -21.25 -6.92
C ALA A 540 2.00 -22.47 -6.49
N LEU A 541 2.25 -22.63 -5.19
CA LEU A 541 2.94 -23.80 -4.62
C LEU A 541 2.13 -25.08 -4.87
N THR A 542 0.82 -25.05 -4.60
CA THR A 542 -0.10 -26.15 -4.91
C THR A 542 -0.06 -26.51 -6.40
N PHE A 543 -0.05 -25.51 -7.29
CA PHE A 543 0.10 -25.74 -8.72
C PHE A 543 1.39 -26.49 -9.05
N PHE A 544 2.53 -26.09 -8.49
CA PHE A 544 3.80 -26.80 -8.72
C PHE A 544 3.78 -28.24 -8.21
N LEU A 545 3.20 -28.49 -7.02
CA LEU A 545 3.03 -29.84 -6.48
C LEU A 545 2.24 -30.73 -7.45
N HIS A 546 1.11 -30.25 -7.96
CA HIS A 546 0.32 -31.01 -8.95
C HIS A 546 1.02 -31.20 -10.31
N ASN A 547 2.11 -30.48 -10.57
CA ASN A 547 2.93 -30.61 -11.78
C ASN A 547 4.24 -31.39 -11.51
N GLY A 548 4.29 -32.20 -10.45
CA GLY A 548 5.39 -33.12 -10.21
C GLY A 548 6.61 -32.51 -9.52
N HIS A 549 6.50 -31.28 -9.00
CA HIS A 549 7.53 -30.70 -8.15
C HIS A 549 7.35 -31.13 -6.69
N THR A 550 8.45 -31.35 -5.99
CA THR A 550 8.43 -31.40 -4.52
C THR A 550 8.16 -30.00 -3.96
N LEU A 551 7.68 -29.90 -2.74
CA LEU A 551 7.40 -28.63 -2.08
C LEU A 551 8.68 -27.78 -1.95
N ARG A 552 9.81 -28.42 -1.63
CA ARG A 552 11.13 -27.78 -1.62
C ARG A 552 11.49 -27.16 -3.00
N GLN A 553 11.26 -27.89 -4.09
CA GLN A 553 11.49 -27.38 -5.45
C GLN A 553 10.53 -26.24 -5.82
N ALA A 554 9.26 -26.36 -5.41
CA ALA A 554 8.24 -25.34 -5.64
C ALA A 554 8.61 -24.02 -4.92
N TYR A 555 9.02 -24.10 -3.66
CA TYR A 555 9.52 -22.94 -2.91
C TYR A 555 10.74 -22.32 -3.54
N GLY A 556 11.71 -23.11 -4.00
CA GLY A 556 12.90 -22.58 -4.65
C GLY A 556 12.57 -21.71 -5.86
N ARG A 557 11.68 -22.17 -6.73
CA ARG A 557 11.21 -21.39 -7.89
C ARG A 557 10.47 -20.12 -7.48
N LEU A 558 9.63 -20.22 -6.47
CA LEU A 558 8.83 -19.09 -6.00
C LEU A 558 9.70 -18.01 -5.33
N LEU A 559 10.60 -18.41 -4.45
CA LEU A 559 11.42 -17.52 -3.63
C LEU A 559 12.61 -16.93 -4.42
N GLU A 560 13.04 -17.58 -5.50
CA GLU A 560 13.98 -16.98 -6.47
C GLU A 560 13.41 -15.68 -7.06
N VAL A 561 12.10 -15.64 -7.25
CA VAL A 561 11.41 -14.52 -7.90
C VAL A 561 10.79 -13.57 -6.88
N ARG A 562 10.27 -14.09 -5.76
CA ARG A 562 9.56 -13.35 -4.71
C ARG A 562 10.03 -13.81 -3.31
N PRO A 563 11.20 -13.34 -2.85
CA PRO A 563 11.77 -13.76 -1.56
C PRO A 563 10.98 -13.24 -0.34
N ASP A 564 10.05 -12.31 -0.55
CA ASP A 564 9.17 -11.69 0.44
C ASP A 564 7.90 -12.51 0.73
N VAL A 565 7.61 -13.53 -0.07
CA VAL A 565 6.45 -14.41 0.10
C VAL A 565 6.50 -15.13 1.44
N ASP A 566 5.40 -15.10 2.20
CA ASP A 566 5.29 -15.67 3.55
C ASP A 566 3.89 -16.25 3.79
N PRO A 567 3.58 -17.47 3.28
CA PRO A 567 2.29 -18.11 3.55
C PRO A 567 2.05 -18.31 5.04
N LEU A 568 0.80 -18.20 5.50
CA LEU A 568 0.47 -18.43 6.92
C LEU A 568 0.75 -19.89 7.34
N PRO A 569 1.06 -20.15 8.63
CA PRO A 569 1.37 -21.50 9.11
C PRO A 569 0.35 -22.59 8.74
N PRO A 570 -0.98 -22.36 8.82
CA PRO A 570 -1.97 -23.36 8.37
C PRO A 570 -1.84 -23.74 6.89
N TYR A 571 -1.53 -22.77 6.02
CA TYR A 571 -1.30 -23.05 4.60
C TYR A 571 -0.02 -23.85 4.40
N ARG A 572 1.05 -23.56 5.14
CA ARG A 572 2.31 -24.31 5.05
C ARG A 572 2.13 -25.77 5.45
N ARG A 573 1.43 -26.03 6.57
CA ARG A 573 1.09 -27.39 6.99
C ARG A 573 0.21 -28.10 5.98
N GLY A 574 -0.80 -27.41 5.43
CA GLY A 574 -1.64 -27.93 4.36
C GLY A 574 -0.84 -28.29 3.10
N LEU A 575 0.18 -27.50 2.74
CA LEU A 575 1.07 -27.79 1.61
C LEU A 575 1.95 -29.03 1.88
N CYS A 576 2.49 -29.17 3.09
CA CYS A 576 3.23 -30.38 3.47
C CYS A 576 2.35 -31.64 3.47
N ALA A 577 1.12 -31.54 3.99
CA ALA A 577 0.16 -32.64 3.96
C ALA A 577 -0.21 -33.02 2.52
N LEU A 578 -0.44 -32.03 1.65
CA LEU A 578 -0.74 -32.25 0.24
C LEU A 578 0.44 -32.89 -0.50
N GLU A 579 1.68 -32.46 -0.25
CA GLU A 579 2.86 -33.11 -0.83
C GLU A 579 2.93 -34.59 -0.41
N ALA A 580 2.75 -34.86 0.88
CA ALA A 580 2.82 -36.21 1.40
C ALA A 580 1.72 -37.12 0.83
N GLU A 581 0.52 -36.57 0.65
CA GLU A 581 -0.59 -37.27 0.00
C GLU A 581 -0.31 -37.57 -1.49
N LEU A 582 0.21 -36.59 -2.24
CA LEU A 582 0.44 -36.73 -3.68
C LEU A 582 1.57 -37.72 -4.01
N TYR A 583 2.60 -37.80 -3.18
CA TYR A 583 3.79 -38.59 -3.47
C TYR A 583 3.95 -39.85 -2.60
N GLY A 584 3.16 -39.99 -1.54
CA GLY A 584 3.25 -41.13 -0.60
C GLY A 584 4.52 -41.12 0.26
N GLU A 585 5.25 -40.01 0.29
CA GLU A 585 6.51 -39.81 1.02
C GLU A 585 6.36 -38.64 2.02
N PRO A 586 7.18 -38.55 3.08
CA PRO A 586 7.15 -37.39 3.98
C PRO A 586 7.42 -36.05 3.26
N CYS A 587 6.92 -34.95 3.83
CA CYS A 587 7.15 -33.60 3.30
C CYS A 587 8.66 -33.34 3.11
N THR A 588 9.05 -32.74 1.99
CA THR A 588 10.45 -32.48 1.64
C THR A 588 11.03 -31.25 2.34
N ILE A 589 10.20 -30.51 3.06
CA ILE A 589 10.58 -29.42 3.94
C ILE A 589 10.67 -29.97 5.36
N SER A 590 11.87 -29.95 5.93
CA SER A 590 12.12 -30.37 7.30
C SER A 590 11.87 -29.23 8.30
N GLU A 591 11.96 -29.51 9.60
CA GLU A 591 11.79 -28.48 10.63
C GLU A 591 12.94 -27.46 10.63
N GLU A 592 14.10 -27.81 10.09
CA GLU A 592 15.30 -26.97 9.98
C GLU A 592 15.27 -26.07 8.74
N ASP A 593 14.32 -26.26 7.84
CA ASP A 593 14.15 -25.44 6.63
C ASP A 593 13.49 -24.10 6.94
N TYR A 594 14.29 -23.17 7.44
CA TYR A 594 13.81 -21.84 7.86
C TYR A 594 13.18 -21.02 6.72
N PHE A 595 13.53 -21.25 5.45
CA PHE A 595 12.82 -20.66 4.30
C PHE A 595 11.33 -21.06 4.28
N GLY A 596 11.04 -22.26 4.78
CA GLY A 596 9.73 -22.90 4.87
C GLY A 596 8.96 -22.56 6.15
N LYS A 597 9.48 -21.71 7.04
CA LYS A 597 8.76 -21.19 8.21
C LYS A 597 8.18 -19.80 8.01
N HIS A 598 7.08 -19.50 8.72
CA HIS A 598 6.53 -18.15 8.80
C HIS A 598 7.39 -17.26 9.70
N ILE A 599 7.41 -15.94 9.47
CA ILE A 599 8.27 -15.05 10.25
C ILE A 599 8.00 -15.12 11.76
N THR A 600 6.73 -15.25 12.17
CA THR A 600 6.36 -15.38 13.59
C THR A 600 6.85 -16.68 14.22
N GLU A 601 6.96 -17.76 13.43
CA GLU A 601 7.51 -19.04 13.91
C GLU A 601 9.03 -18.92 14.10
N LEU A 602 9.71 -18.18 13.21
CA LEU A 602 11.14 -17.89 13.34
C LEU A 602 11.43 -17.01 14.56
N MET A 603 10.61 -15.98 14.80
CA MET A 603 10.72 -15.12 15.98
C MET A 603 10.52 -15.89 17.30
N SER A 604 9.88 -17.06 17.25
CA SER A 604 9.64 -17.91 18.43
C SER A 604 10.74 -18.95 18.66
N LEU A 605 11.78 -18.98 17.82
CA LEU A 605 12.88 -19.94 17.97
C LEU A 605 13.73 -19.57 19.20
N PRO A 606 14.00 -20.53 20.11
CA PRO A 606 14.77 -20.26 21.32
C PRO A 606 16.24 -19.95 21.03
N ASN A 607 16.75 -20.32 19.86
CA ASN A 607 18.13 -20.12 19.42
C ASN A 607 18.24 -19.14 18.24
N LEU A 608 17.28 -18.22 18.10
CA LEU A 608 17.26 -17.29 16.97
C LEU A 608 18.52 -16.41 16.90
N ASP A 609 19.02 -15.95 18.04
CA ASP A 609 20.24 -15.14 18.16
C ASP A 609 21.47 -15.89 17.62
N GLU A 610 21.63 -17.15 18.02
CA GLU A 610 22.72 -18.04 17.58
C GLU A 610 22.64 -18.30 16.08
N LEU A 611 21.42 -18.61 15.57
CA LEU A 611 21.18 -18.83 14.15
C LEU A 611 21.50 -17.59 13.33
N SER A 612 21.02 -16.42 13.75
CA SER A 612 21.28 -15.14 13.08
C SER A 612 22.79 -14.82 13.06
N SER A 613 23.48 -15.07 14.18
CA SER A 613 24.93 -14.86 14.29
C SER A 613 25.73 -15.76 13.34
N SER A 614 25.36 -17.04 13.23
CA SER A 614 25.99 -17.99 12.29
C SER A 614 25.81 -17.60 10.82
N CYS A 615 24.68 -16.96 10.48
CA CYS A 615 24.43 -16.44 9.14
C CYS A 615 25.38 -15.28 8.79
N HIS A 616 25.79 -14.48 9.78
CA HIS A 616 26.70 -13.34 9.58
C HIS A 616 28.15 -13.77 9.35
N GLU A 617 28.64 -14.81 10.03
CA GLU A 617 30.02 -15.31 9.82
C GLU A 617 30.26 -15.75 8.37
N SER A 618 29.22 -16.24 7.70
CA SER A 618 29.27 -16.64 6.30
C SER A 618 29.44 -15.45 5.32
N PHE A 619 29.23 -14.21 5.78
CA PHE A 619 29.20 -12.99 4.95
C PHE A 619 30.09 -11.83 5.43
N ARG A 620 30.89 -11.97 6.50
CA ARG A 620 31.69 -10.86 7.05
C ARG A 620 32.78 -10.36 6.07
N PRO A 621 32.82 -9.05 5.74
CA PRO A 621 34.08 -8.34 5.52
C PRO A 621 34.83 -8.16 6.85
N MET A 622 36.16 -8.05 6.81
CA MET A 622 37.06 -8.03 7.98
C MET A 622 36.67 -7.04 9.10
N PRO A 623 36.94 -7.38 10.38
CA PRO A 623 36.39 -6.69 11.54
C PRO A 623 36.93 -5.27 11.75
N VAL A 624 36.06 -4.39 12.27
CA VAL A 624 36.40 -3.09 12.84
C VAL A 624 36.12 -3.19 14.34
N ASP A 625 37.16 -3.04 15.16
CA ASP A 625 37.05 -3.11 16.62
C ASP A 625 36.28 -1.89 17.15
N LEU A 626 35.09 -2.12 17.71
CA LEU A 626 34.35 -1.12 18.48
C LEU A 626 34.05 -1.72 19.85
N ASP A 627 34.48 -1.02 20.91
CA ASP A 627 34.20 -1.36 22.31
C ASP A 627 32.68 -1.30 22.57
N GLU A 628 32.10 -2.44 22.94
CA GLU A 628 30.71 -2.58 23.37
C GLU A 628 30.62 -2.43 24.90
N SER A 629 29.89 -1.43 25.38
CA SER A 629 29.56 -1.25 26.79
C SER A 629 28.31 -2.06 27.15
N GLU A 630 28.39 -2.82 28.25
CA GLU A 630 27.30 -3.62 28.82
C GLU A 630 26.05 -2.76 29.14
N GLU A 631 24.93 -2.99 28.45
CA GLU A 631 23.61 -2.39 28.70
C GLU A 631 22.56 -3.49 28.98
N ASP A 632 21.56 -3.16 29.80
CA ASP A 632 20.50 -4.05 30.30
C ASP A 632 19.65 -4.73 29.20
N PRO A 633 19.22 -6.00 29.38
CA PRO A 633 18.50 -6.77 28.37
C PRO A 633 17.00 -6.47 28.37
N ASP A 634 16.59 -5.31 27.87
CA ASP A 634 15.19 -5.07 27.50
C ASP A 634 14.91 -5.73 26.13
N PHE A 635 13.92 -6.62 26.08
CA PHE A 635 13.54 -7.41 24.90
C PHE A 635 13.07 -6.50 23.75
N ASP A 636 13.94 -6.20 22.78
CA ASP A 636 13.61 -5.41 21.59
C ASP A 636 12.99 -6.31 20.50
N ALA A 637 11.66 -6.30 20.39
CA ALA A 637 10.93 -7.02 19.35
C ALA A 637 11.37 -6.65 17.92
N SER A 638 11.93 -5.44 17.72
CA SER A 638 12.48 -5.04 16.42
C SER A 638 13.77 -5.81 16.08
N GLU A 639 14.58 -6.14 17.07
CA GLU A 639 15.81 -6.90 16.90
C GLU A 639 15.47 -8.36 16.54
N THR A 640 14.59 -9.00 17.31
CA THR A 640 14.12 -10.37 17.05
C THR A 640 13.54 -10.51 15.64
N PHE A 641 12.74 -9.53 15.19
CA PHE A 641 12.23 -9.51 13.82
C PHE A 641 13.34 -9.40 12.78
N GLY A 642 14.33 -8.52 13.01
CA GLY A 642 15.50 -8.37 12.14
C GLY A 642 16.30 -9.67 11.98
N GLN A 643 16.57 -10.36 13.10
CA GLN A 643 17.24 -11.64 13.14
C GLN A 643 16.46 -12.74 12.40
N ALA A 644 15.14 -12.82 12.61
CA ALA A 644 14.27 -13.76 11.91
C ALA A 644 14.31 -13.56 10.39
N ILE A 645 14.30 -12.31 9.91
CA ILE A 645 14.46 -11.98 8.49
C ILE A 645 15.84 -12.40 7.97
N THR A 646 16.91 -12.20 8.74
CA THR A 646 18.28 -12.59 8.37
C THR A 646 18.40 -14.10 8.19
N VAL A 647 17.96 -14.88 9.19
CA VAL A 647 17.97 -16.35 9.15
C VAL A 647 17.17 -16.87 7.95
N ARG A 648 15.99 -16.29 7.73
CA ARG A 648 15.14 -16.67 6.59
C ARG A 648 15.81 -16.40 5.25
N ARG A 649 16.37 -15.22 5.05
CA ARG A 649 17.07 -14.84 3.80
C ARG A 649 18.26 -15.74 3.52
N PHE A 650 19.04 -16.07 4.54
CA PHE A 650 20.15 -17.00 4.42
C PHE A 650 19.66 -18.38 3.98
N SER A 651 18.62 -18.91 4.62
CA SER A 651 18.02 -20.19 4.26
C SER A 651 17.47 -20.21 2.83
N ILE A 652 16.85 -19.11 2.37
CA ILE A 652 16.39 -18.95 0.98
C ILE A 652 17.57 -19.02 0.00
N ALA A 653 18.67 -18.31 0.29
CA ALA A 653 19.86 -18.31 -0.57
C ALA A 653 20.48 -19.72 -0.67
N THR A 654 20.54 -20.45 0.45
CA THR A 654 21.02 -21.84 0.49
C THR A 654 20.14 -22.76 -0.35
N LEU A 655 18.81 -22.65 -0.24
CA LEU A 655 17.87 -23.42 -1.06
C LEU A 655 18.09 -23.19 -2.57
N ILE A 656 18.22 -21.93 -2.98
CA ILE A 656 18.43 -21.59 -4.41
C ILE A 656 19.76 -22.17 -4.91
N ALA A 657 20.83 -22.08 -4.11
CA ALA A 657 22.13 -22.65 -4.46
C ALA A 657 22.07 -24.19 -4.59
N GLU A 658 21.42 -24.87 -3.64
CA GLU A 658 21.23 -26.32 -3.66
C GLU A 658 20.50 -26.78 -4.92
N LEU A 659 19.40 -26.11 -5.28
CA LEU A 659 18.61 -26.44 -6.46
C LEU A 659 19.36 -26.17 -7.77
N ALA A 660 20.16 -25.10 -7.81
CA ALA A 660 21.03 -24.81 -8.95
C ALA A 660 22.09 -25.91 -9.15
N ASP A 661 22.70 -26.40 -8.07
CA ASP A 661 23.68 -27.49 -8.13
C ASP A 661 23.05 -28.84 -8.47
N ALA A 662 21.84 -29.12 -7.96
CA ALA A 662 21.07 -30.30 -8.36
C ALA A 662 20.71 -30.26 -9.87
N ALA A 663 20.37 -29.08 -10.41
CA ALA A 663 20.10 -28.90 -11.82
C ALA A 663 21.36 -29.07 -12.69
N LYS A 664 22.54 -28.62 -12.22
CA LYS A 664 23.82 -28.87 -12.88
C LYS A 664 24.16 -30.35 -12.93
N LYS A 665 23.96 -31.10 -11.84
CA LYS A 665 24.25 -32.55 -11.77
C LYS A 665 23.37 -33.41 -12.68
N LYS A 666 22.18 -32.91 -13.06
CA LYS A 666 21.26 -33.60 -14.00
C LYS A 666 21.60 -33.35 -15.47
N ARG A 667 22.42 -32.34 -15.79
CA ARG A 667 22.89 -32.02 -17.14
C ARG A 667 24.24 -32.71 -17.39
#